data_AF-A0A3S4D8I8-F1
#
_entry.id   AF-A0A3S4D8I8-F1
#
_cell.length_a   1.000
_cell.length_b   1.000
_cell.length_c   1.000
_cell.angle_alpha   90.00
_cell.angle_beta   90.00
_cell.angle_gamma   90.00
#
_symmetry.space_group_name_H-M   'P 1'
#
loop_
_entity.id
_entity.type
_entity.pdbx_description
1 polymer ?
#
loop_
_entity_poly.entity_id
_entity_poly.type
_entity_poly.pdbx_seq_one_letter_code
_entity_poly.pdbx_strand_id
1 'polypeptide(L)'
;MATIAAPEDLPLGISLPPGNPHGVSVHLPKWADTVGWASREPRVLNAMKTGYPRFFIPRVVDRLAMQLLDMQQRSAGETGDREKGTTKLAIVLDSVGHAQACRKTLPAWSDPASKRFSAADIGVYVVSWEGRITPVEAVDGVPGDGDIESAVTVGNEDIVLVTYPAELAAEAKAFWQHTGFGISSRRATHWLEHAPFLSTAPPDPGSMPAPAEIARQAEQARSTLKSRIAAGQSSAEDNLEVSPSDVFLFPTGMTAIAEIAAAIKSLRRATPDNPYRVAVFGFLYVDTYKVLHRVLGFEPTLFHATADAITALEAMLNPSAPSPTIPSNPLLQAPDLARLRALATRHAIPLVVDDTVGTHAALRLLAACDVACTSLTKMFSGACDVMGGAAVLNPRGWGNWFWADVVRMEANSRDFAARVRAASGNAARVADMLRRSGCVREVFYPQGSPTQAMYDRFRREGGGYGFLLSVRFAAPARAVAFYDALDVAKGPSLGTNFTLCCAYTLLAHYRELEWAAEYGVVEDLVRISVGLEEWAWLEERVGRALRAAEGWCLVDRETTPRDRNWGITLSWALPLLEGLLPPELVPQLQACQPDVSLSVASAGEQGVLIRDGATGATKIRVRYPGGIRRMQIQKTKRVLAAGLRLKRGKRLVSLSYGGDNDDSRATVTAHFADGTAETGTVVVGADGGASQVRRCLLGEAAAAQEVLPYAFMNFPFRLPADRARWLDAVMNPSVDVAPHPKGMYMGLFLLDKPDLDRPETWLFYLLVTWPIATREDEENTGNRLERLRAHMDGWADPYRSVVQWLADDVAIGTDQLRIWHPKPWDNRGGRVTLAGDAAHSMTFHRGQGGNLAIKDADEFVKRMVEVQEGRRSLKAAMDEYDRGVVERGQEVEISKQQAAAFHDYANFDSSPVFKMGIKPAGS
;
A
#
# COMPACT_ATOMS: atom_id res chain seq x y z
N MET A 1 -12.35 22.33 -12.75
CA MET A 1 -11.51 21.38 -13.53
C MET A 1 -12.07 19.97 -13.36
N ALA A 2 -11.83 19.03 -14.27
CA ALA A 2 -12.33 17.66 -14.12
C ALA A 2 -11.42 16.80 -13.24
N THR A 3 -11.97 16.28 -12.14
CA THR A 3 -11.44 15.16 -11.34
C THR A 3 -12.15 13.85 -11.74
N ILE A 4 -11.76 12.70 -11.16
CA ILE A 4 -12.44 11.42 -11.37
C ILE A 4 -13.17 11.06 -10.07
N ALA A 5 -14.50 11.08 -10.09
CA ALA A 5 -15.32 10.94 -8.88
C ALA A 5 -15.40 9.49 -8.34
N ALA A 6 -15.49 8.51 -9.25
CA ALA A 6 -15.60 7.07 -8.96
C ALA A 6 -14.52 6.27 -9.71
N PRO A 7 -13.23 6.41 -9.35
CA PRO A 7 -12.14 5.63 -9.94
C PRO A 7 -12.26 4.12 -9.70
N GLU A 8 -12.96 3.70 -8.64
CA GLU A 8 -13.22 2.29 -8.31
C GLU A 8 -14.00 1.52 -9.39
N ASP A 9 -14.84 2.21 -10.17
CA ASP A 9 -15.65 1.61 -11.25
C ASP A 9 -14.91 1.54 -12.59
N LEU A 10 -13.67 2.06 -12.68
CA LEU A 10 -12.94 2.13 -13.94
C LEU A 10 -12.37 0.76 -14.35
N PRO A 11 -12.73 0.23 -15.53
CA PRO A 11 -12.19 -1.05 -15.98
C PRO A 11 -10.71 -0.94 -16.36
N LEU A 12 -9.98 -2.04 -16.19
CA LEU A 12 -8.63 -2.21 -16.73
C LEU A 12 -8.56 -1.76 -18.20
N GLY A 13 -7.54 -0.98 -18.54
CA GLY A 13 -7.27 -0.56 -19.92
C GLY A 13 -8.06 0.65 -20.43
N ILE A 14 -8.99 1.22 -19.62
CA ILE A 14 -9.66 2.47 -19.99
C ILE A 14 -8.69 3.64 -20.04
N SER A 15 -8.90 4.56 -20.98
CA SER A 15 -8.13 5.80 -21.07
C SER A 15 -8.28 6.65 -19.81
N LEU A 16 -7.26 7.45 -19.51
CA LEU A 16 -7.33 8.49 -18.49
C LEU A 16 -7.06 9.85 -19.17
N PRO A 17 -8.01 10.81 -19.15
CA PRO A 17 -9.34 10.72 -18.52
C PRO A 17 -10.27 9.70 -19.23
N PRO A 18 -11.23 9.09 -18.50
CA PRO A 18 -12.14 8.09 -19.05
C PRO A 18 -12.84 8.53 -20.34
N GLY A 19 -12.79 7.69 -21.36
CA GLY A 19 -13.44 7.91 -22.65
C GLY A 19 -12.70 8.84 -23.62
N ASN A 20 -11.64 9.54 -23.20
CA ASN A 20 -10.87 10.41 -24.09
C ASN A 20 -9.98 9.58 -25.04
N PRO A 21 -10.13 9.69 -26.38
CA PRO A 21 -9.31 8.93 -27.35
C PRO A 21 -7.85 9.41 -27.41
N HIS A 22 -7.56 10.62 -26.90
CA HIS A 22 -6.21 11.20 -26.82
C HIS A 22 -5.63 11.17 -25.39
N GLY A 23 -6.27 10.45 -24.46
CA GLY A 23 -5.79 10.32 -23.09
C GLY A 23 -4.35 9.79 -23.03
N VAL A 24 -3.48 10.47 -22.27
CA VAL A 24 -2.04 10.18 -22.18
C VAL A 24 -1.70 9.26 -20.99
N SER A 25 -2.69 8.55 -20.46
CA SER A 25 -2.55 7.49 -19.46
C SER A 25 -3.68 6.46 -19.59
N VAL A 26 -3.61 5.39 -18.80
CA VAL A 26 -4.50 4.23 -18.84
C VAL A 26 -4.70 3.66 -17.43
N HIS A 27 -5.87 3.10 -17.13
CA HIS A 27 -6.17 2.55 -15.80
C HIS A 27 -5.62 1.12 -15.61
N LEU A 28 -4.86 0.89 -14.54
CA LEU A 28 -4.30 -0.39 -14.09
C LEU A 28 -4.72 -0.63 -12.61
N PRO A 29 -5.92 -1.18 -12.33
CA PRO A 29 -6.55 -1.12 -11.01
C PRO A 29 -5.85 -1.93 -9.91
N LYS A 30 -5.13 -3.00 -10.26
CA LYS A 30 -4.44 -3.90 -9.29
C LYS A 30 -2.95 -4.03 -9.56
N TRP A 31 -2.19 -4.40 -8.53
CA TRP A 31 -0.76 -4.65 -8.61
C TRP A 31 -0.44 -5.74 -9.64
N ALA A 32 -1.28 -6.78 -9.69
CA ALA A 32 -1.23 -7.82 -10.71
C ALA A 32 -1.44 -7.30 -12.15
N ASP A 33 -2.18 -6.21 -12.35
CA ASP A 33 -2.31 -5.59 -13.69
C ASP A 33 -1.05 -4.79 -14.06
N THR A 34 -0.36 -4.20 -13.08
CA THR A 34 0.94 -3.56 -13.28
C THR A 34 2.02 -4.60 -13.60
N VAL A 35 2.05 -5.73 -12.88
CA VAL A 35 2.93 -6.87 -13.20
C VAL A 35 2.58 -7.44 -14.58
N GLY A 36 1.30 -7.68 -14.88
CA GLY A 36 0.85 -8.20 -16.16
C GLY A 36 1.15 -7.27 -17.34
N TRP A 37 1.07 -5.95 -17.13
CA TRP A 37 1.56 -4.98 -18.11
C TRP A 37 3.07 -5.13 -18.35
N ALA A 38 3.86 -5.25 -17.29
CA ALA A 38 5.32 -5.30 -17.36
C ALA A 38 5.84 -6.62 -17.97
N SER A 39 5.19 -7.74 -17.65
CA SER A 39 5.43 -9.08 -18.21
C SER A 39 4.84 -9.29 -19.62
N ARG A 40 4.05 -8.32 -20.13
CA ARG A 40 3.38 -8.32 -21.45
C ARG A 40 2.24 -9.33 -21.59
N GLU A 41 1.48 -9.57 -20.52
CA GLU A 41 0.26 -10.40 -20.56
C GLU A 41 -0.76 -9.92 -21.61
N PRO A 42 -1.26 -10.81 -22.50
CA PRO A 42 -2.29 -10.46 -23.47
C PRO A 42 -3.57 -9.89 -22.84
N ARG A 43 -3.97 -10.37 -21.65
CA ARG A 43 -5.12 -9.87 -20.89
C ARG A 43 -5.04 -8.35 -20.65
N VAL A 44 -3.86 -7.85 -20.29
CA VAL A 44 -3.63 -6.42 -20.01
C VAL A 44 -3.45 -5.65 -21.30
N LEU A 45 -2.61 -6.11 -22.22
CA LEU A 45 -2.31 -5.40 -23.46
C LEU A 45 -3.52 -5.27 -24.40
N ASN A 46 -4.42 -6.26 -24.43
CA ASN A 46 -5.63 -6.23 -25.26
C ASN A 46 -6.72 -5.31 -24.69
N ALA A 47 -6.70 -5.03 -23.40
CA ALA A 47 -7.63 -4.09 -22.76
C ALA A 47 -7.27 -2.63 -23.08
N MET A 48 -5.99 -2.34 -23.34
CA MET A 48 -5.49 -0.98 -23.60
C MET A 48 -5.87 -0.47 -24.99
N LYS A 49 -6.68 0.60 -25.04
CA LYS A 49 -7.05 1.29 -26.30
C LYS A 49 -6.14 2.49 -26.61
N THR A 50 -5.63 3.14 -25.57
CA THR A 50 -4.62 4.21 -25.58
C THR A 50 -3.68 4.01 -24.40
N GLY A 51 -2.66 4.86 -24.28
CA GLY A 51 -1.83 4.96 -23.10
C GLY A 51 -0.84 6.11 -23.22
N TYR A 52 0.03 6.25 -22.23
CA TYR A 52 1.14 7.19 -22.32
C TYR A 52 2.10 6.75 -23.44
N PRO A 53 2.46 7.61 -24.42
CA PRO A 53 3.19 7.18 -25.63
C PRO A 53 4.55 6.51 -25.45
N ARG A 54 5.15 6.57 -24.25
CA ARG A 54 6.28 5.71 -23.84
C ARG A 54 5.91 4.22 -23.81
N PHE A 55 4.74 3.92 -23.26
CA PHE A 55 4.30 2.57 -22.92
C PHE A 55 3.42 1.93 -24.00
N PHE A 56 2.82 2.75 -24.88
CA PHE A 56 1.87 2.32 -25.89
C PHE A 56 1.91 3.29 -27.09
N ILE A 57 2.18 2.79 -28.30
CA ILE A 57 1.95 3.58 -29.52
C ILE A 57 0.42 3.62 -29.72
N PRO A 58 -0.23 4.80 -29.84
CA PRO A 58 -1.67 4.86 -29.99
C PRO A 58 -2.14 4.12 -31.24
N ARG A 59 -3.20 3.29 -31.13
CA ARG A 59 -3.69 2.47 -32.27
C ARG A 59 -4.08 3.27 -33.52
N VAL A 60 -4.38 4.56 -33.35
CA VAL A 60 -4.64 5.49 -34.46
C VAL A 60 -3.37 5.85 -35.23
N VAL A 61 -2.22 5.94 -34.55
CA VAL A 61 -0.90 6.11 -35.17
C VAL A 61 -0.50 4.83 -35.90
N ASP A 62 -0.66 3.66 -35.26
CA ASP A 62 -0.42 2.35 -35.91
C ASP A 62 -1.22 2.23 -37.21
N ARG A 63 -2.52 2.59 -37.18
CA ARG A 63 -3.41 2.53 -38.35
C ARG A 63 -2.92 3.41 -39.50
N LEU A 64 -2.53 4.65 -39.21
CA LEU A 64 -1.98 5.56 -40.21
C LEU A 64 -0.67 5.01 -40.80
N ALA A 65 0.24 4.54 -39.96
CA ALA A 65 1.52 3.96 -40.40
C ALA A 65 1.31 2.77 -41.36
N MET A 66 0.36 1.88 -41.06
CA MET A 66 0.06 0.72 -41.90
C MET A 66 -0.62 1.09 -43.23
N GLN A 67 -1.52 2.08 -43.25
CA GLN A 67 -2.13 2.55 -44.50
C GLN A 67 -1.11 3.22 -45.43
N LEU A 68 -0.21 4.05 -44.87
CA LEU A 68 0.86 4.69 -45.63
C LEU A 68 1.90 3.68 -46.14
N LEU A 69 2.19 2.62 -45.36
CA LEU A 69 3.05 1.51 -45.80
C LEU A 69 2.44 0.76 -47.00
N ASP A 70 1.18 0.35 -46.93
CA ASP A 70 0.49 -0.33 -48.03
C ASP A 70 0.46 0.54 -49.31
N MET A 71 0.20 1.84 -49.17
CA MET A 71 0.34 2.79 -50.28
C MET A 71 1.75 2.86 -50.86
N GLN A 72 2.78 2.98 -50.01
CA GLN A 72 4.18 3.05 -50.44
C GLN A 72 4.58 1.79 -51.22
N GLN A 73 4.19 0.61 -50.74
CA GLN A 73 4.48 -0.68 -51.39
C GLN A 73 3.77 -0.81 -52.75
N ARG A 74 2.50 -0.41 -52.85
CA ARG A 74 1.78 -0.34 -54.13
C ARG A 74 2.45 0.61 -55.13
N SER A 75 2.85 1.80 -54.68
CA SER A 75 3.55 2.79 -55.52
C SER A 75 4.94 2.32 -55.98
N ALA A 76 5.60 1.45 -55.21
CA ALA A 76 6.89 0.84 -55.57
C ALA A 76 6.75 -0.39 -56.49
N GLY A 77 5.53 -0.82 -56.83
CA GLY A 77 5.29 -2.05 -57.61
C GLY A 77 5.50 -3.35 -56.81
N GLU A 78 5.57 -3.29 -55.47
CA GLU A 78 5.68 -4.46 -54.59
C GLU A 78 4.33 -5.21 -54.43
N THR A 79 3.63 -5.47 -55.55
CA THR A 79 2.36 -6.20 -55.54
C THR A 79 2.57 -7.72 -55.59
N GLY A 80 2.60 -8.36 -54.42
CA GLY A 80 2.10 -9.73 -54.27
C GLY A 80 3.12 -10.88 -54.10
N ASP A 81 4.39 -10.72 -54.48
CA ASP A 81 5.36 -11.82 -54.32
C ASP A 81 5.95 -11.89 -52.90
N ARG A 82 5.35 -12.76 -52.08
CA ARG A 82 5.88 -13.17 -50.77
C ARG A 82 7.18 -13.97 -50.85
N GLU A 83 7.70 -14.26 -52.05
CA GLU A 83 8.89 -15.10 -52.27
C GLU A 83 10.22 -14.48 -51.81
N LYS A 84 10.24 -13.19 -51.43
CA LYS A 84 11.39 -12.55 -50.75
C LYS A 84 11.22 -12.33 -49.23
N GLY A 85 10.36 -13.09 -48.57
CA GLY A 85 10.54 -13.54 -47.18
C GLY A 85 10.48 -12.53 -46.01
N THR A 86 10.70 -11.24 -46.19
CA THR A 86 10.73 -10.24 -45.10
C THR A 86 9.48 -9.37 -45.06
N THR A 87 8.66 -9.56 -44.03
CA THR A 87 7.55 -8.65 -43.71
C THR A 87 8.11 -7.29 -43.31
N LYS A 88 7.62 -6.20 -43.90
CA LYS A 88 7.94 -4.82 -43.48
C LYS A 88 6.91 -4.28 -42.47
N LEU A 89 7.35 -3.38 -41.61
CA LEU A 89 6.53 -2.55 -40.74
C LEU A 89 6.93 -1.08 -40.91
N ALA A 90 6.21 -0.16 -40.26
CA ALA A 90 6.48 1.27 -40.34
C ALA A 90 6.17 2.04 -39.06
N ILE A 91 6.82 3.19 -38.88
CA ILE A 91 6.50 4.24 -37.90
C ILE A 91 6.43 5.60 -38.61
N VAL A 92 5.69 6.54 -38.00
CA VAL A 92 5.47 7.88 -38.57
C VAL A 92 6.05 8.96 -37.66
N LEU A 93 7.08 9.64 -38.13
CA LEU A 93 7.82 10.65 -37.40
C LEU A 93 7.47 12.06 -37.89
N ASP A 94 7.77 13.05 -37.07
CA ASP A 94 7.39 14.45 -37.28
C ASP A 94 8.44 15.29 -38.05
N SER A 95 9.66 14.79 -38.24
CA SER A 95 10.71 15.47 -39.02
C SER A 95 11.65 14.51 -39.78
N VAL A 96 12.32 15.03 -40.82
CA VAL A 96 13.33 14.28 -41.58
C VAL A 96 14.56 13.94 -40.74
N GLY A 97 15.05 14.86 -39.91
CA GLY A 97 16.20 14.61 -39.02
C GLY A 97 15.93 13.51 -38.00
N HIS A 98 14.72 13.44 -37.47
CA HIS A 98 14.29 12.34 -36.60
C HIS A 98 14.23 10.99 -37.33
N ALA A 99 13.83 10.99 -38.60
CA ALA A 99 13.80 9.78 -39.43
C ALA A 99 15.19 9.30 -39.84
N GLN A 100 16.13 10.21 -40.15
CA GLN A 100 17.53 9.89 -40.37
C GLN A 100 18.18 9.33 -39.09
N ALA A 101 17.89 9.93 -37.93
CA ALA A 101 18.31 9.37 -36.63
C ALA A 101 17.73 7.96 -36.41
N CYS A 102 16.48 7.70 -36.81
CA CYS A 102 15.88 6.37 -36.75
C CYS A 102 16.62 5.37 -37.65
N ARG A 103 16.81 5.71 -38.94
CA ARG A 103 17.56 4.93 -39.94
C ARG A 103 18.95 4.50 -39.44
N LYS A 104 19.65 5.40 -38.77
CA LYS A 104 20.97 5.14 -38.16
C LYS A 104 20.89 4.24 -36.91
N THR A 105 19.83 4.39 -36.11
CA THR A 105 19.72 3.78 -34.78
C THR A 105 19.21 2.35 -34.81
N LEU A 106 18.19 2.01 -35.61
CA LEU A 106 17.59 0.66 -35.57
C LEU A 106 18.60 -0.47 -35.88
N PRO A 107 19.44 -0.37 -36.93
CA PRO A 107 20.44 -1.40 -37.21
C PRO A 107 21.51 -1.49 -36.11
N ALA A 108 21.90 -0.35 -35.52
CA ALA A 108 22.90 -0.29 -34.45
C ALA A 108 22.41 -0.85 -33.10
N TRP A 109 21.09 -0.95 -32.90
CA TRP A 109 20.49 -1.58 -31.71
C TRP A 109 20.16 -3.06 -31.91
N SER A 110 20.00 -3.50 -33.17
CA SER A 110 20.01 -4.93 -33.51
C SER A 110 21.37 -5.56 -33.18
N ASP A 111 21.43 -6.88 -32.98
CA ASP A 111 22.65 -7.60 -32.55
C ASP A 111 23.89 -7.18 -33.36
N PRO A 112 24.83 -6.40 -32.77
CA PRO A 112 25.98 -5.87 -33.50
C PRO A 112 26.95 -6.95 -34.00
N ALA A 113 26.94 -8.13 -33.38
CA ALA A 113 27.74 -9.28 -33.83
C ALA A 113 27.17 -9.91 -35.10
N SER A 114 25.85 -9.84 -35.30
CA SER A 114 25.18 -10.41 -36.47
C SER A 114 25.43 -9.65 -37.78
N LYS A 115 25.59 -8.32 -37.69
CA LYS A 115 25.55 -7.38 -38.84
C LYS A 115 24.36 -7.63 -39.80
N ARG A 116 23.26 -8.19 -39.30
CA ARG A 116 22.13 -8.68 -40.11
C ARG A 116 21.39 -7.56 -40.85
N PHE A 117 21.41 -6.34 -40.30
CA PHE A 117 20.71 -5.18 -40.84
C PHE A 117 21.66 -3.99 -40.95
N SER A 118 21.34 -3.09 -41.88
CA SER A 118 22.09 -1.89 -42.22
C SER A 118 21.14 -0.68 -42.37
N ALA A 119 21.69 0.51 -42.53
CA ALA A 119 20.88 1.70 -42.82
C ALA A 119 20.11 1.61 -44.16
N ALA A 120 20.57 0.77 -45.10
CA ALA A 120 19.91 0.56 -46.39
C ALA A 120 18.63 -0.30 -46.29
N ASP A 121 18.46 -1.05 -45.18
CA ASP A 121 17.25 -1.83 -44.91
C ASP A 121 16.11 -0.97 -44.33
N ILE A 122 16.38 0.30 -44.01
CA ILE A 122 15.43 1.23 -43.41
C ILE A 122 15.06 2.33 -44.42
N GLY A 123 13.87 2.22 -45.01
CA GLY A 123 13.35 3.20 -45.97
C GLY A 123 12.85 4.46 -45.26
N VAL A 124 13.10 5.64 -45.84
CA VAL A 124 12.63 6.93 -45.31
C VAL A 124 11.95 7.72 -46.41
N TYR A 125 10.68 8.08 -46.20
CA TYR A 125 9.84 8.75 -47.20
C TYR A 125 9.13 9.96 -46.60
N VAL A 126 9.18 11.09 -47.28
CA VAL A 126 8.30 12.23 -47.04
C VAL A 126 6.93 11.92 -47.63
N VAL A 127 5.87 12.11 -46.84
CA VAL A 127 4.47 12.01 -47.27
C VAL A 127 3.85 13.39 -47.22
N SER A 128 3.49 13.95 -48.38
CA SER A 128 2.79 15.24 -48.44
C SER A 128 1.32 15.09 -48.07
N TRP A 129 0.69 16.18 -47.62
CA TRP A 129 -0.74 16.21 -47.29
C TRP A 129 -1.65 15.73 -48.45
N GLU A 130 -1.24 15.96 -49.70
CA GLU A 130 -1.95 15.53 -50.92
C GLU A 130 -1.74 14.04 -51.25
N GLY A 131 -0.92 13.32 -50.48
CA GLY A 131 -0.65 11.89 -50.64
C GLY A 131 0.55 11.55 -51.50
N ARG A 132 1.43 12.53 -51.82
CA ARG A 132 2.66 12.24 -52.55
C ARG A 132 3.69 11.62 -51.61
N ILE A 133 4.04 10.36 -51.84
CA ILE A 133 5.12 9.66 -51.13
C ILE A 133 6.42 9.82 -51.93
N THR A 134 7.46 10.40 -51.33
CA THR A 134 8.74 10.72 -51.99
C THR A 134 9.90 10.20 -51.13
N PRO A 135 10.85 9.39 -51.67
CA PRO A 135 12.06 9.00 -50.95
C PRO A 135 12.85 10.23 -50.48
N VAL A 136 13.42 10.20 -49.29
CA VAL A 136 14.10 11.37 -48.71
C VAL A 136 15.30 11.84 -49.55
N GLU A 137 15.96 10.93 -50.26
CA GLU A 137 17.05 11.20 -51.20
C GLU A 137 16.63 12.02 -52.43
N ALA A 138 15.33 12.08 -52.72
CA ALA A 138 14.73 12.85 -53.82
C ALA A 138 14.08 14.16 -53.36
N VAL A 139 14.36 14.61 -52.13
CA VAL A 139 13.85 15.87 -51.56
C VAL A 139 14.97 16.92 -51.56
N ASP A 140 14.77 17.99 -52.31
CA ASP A 140 15.73 19.10 -52.39
C ASP A 140 16.02 19.72 -51.01
N GLY A 141 17.30 19.97 -50.73
CA GLY A 141 17.75 20.63 -49.49
C GLY A 141 17.96 19.72 -48.28
N VAL A 142 17.74 18.41 -48.39
CA VAL A 142 18.13 17.44 -47.34
C VAL A 142 19.63 17.16 -47.40
N PRO A 143 20.40 17.35 -46.30
CA PRO A 143 21.81 16.96 -46.29
C PRO A 143 21.95 15.44 -46.32
N GLY A 144 22.88 14.96 -47.15
CA GLY A 144 23.26 13.55 -47.21
C GLY A 144 23.98 13.13 -45.92
N ASP A 145 23.44 12.14 -45.22
CA ASP A 145 23.95 11.53 -43.99
C ASP A 145 24.57 12.51 -42.97
N GLY A 146 23.78 13.51 -42.59
CA GLY A 146 24.01 14.29 -41.36
C GLY A 146 23.49 13.59 -40.11
N ASP A 147 23.97 14.02 -38.93
CA ASP A 147 23.28 13.77 -37.65
C ASP A 147 21.96 14.59 -37.59
N ILE A 148 21.32 14.74 -36.42
CA ILE A 148 20.03 15.47 -36.21
C ILE A 148 20.08 16.96 -36.65
N GLU A 149 21.23 17.44 -37.13
CA GLU A 149 21.66 18.82 -37.37
C GLU A 149 20.94 19.60 -38.48
N SER A 150 19.89 19.07 -39.11
CA SER A 150 19.01 19.88 -39.97
C SER A 150 17.53 19.52 -39.86
N ALA A 151 16.77 20.41 -39.23
CA ALA A 151 15.32 20.47 -39.41
C ALA A 151 15.02 21.02 -40.81
N VAL A 152 15.11 20.17 -41.85
CA VAL A 152 14.43 20.45 -43.11
C VAL A 152 12.94 20.44 -42.80
N THR A 153 12.33 21.62 -42.82
CA THR A 153 10.89 21.79 -42.68
C THR A 153 10.22 21.20 -43.91
N VAL A 154 9.84 19.92 -43.79
CA VAL A 154 8.72 19.34 -44.53
C VAL A 154 7.50 20.25 -44.36
N GLY A 155 6.57 20.28 -45.32
CA GLY A 155 5.44 21.21 -45.32
C GLY A 155 4.63 21.19 -44.02
N ASN A 156 3.92 22.27 -43.70
CA ASN A 156 3.29 22.47 -42.38
C ASN A 156 2.45 21.30 -41.84
N GLU A 157 1.89 20.46 -42.71
CA GLU A 157 1.16 19.25 -42.31
C GLU A 157 1.92 17.93 -42.59
N ASP A 158 2.95 17.93 -43.44
CA ASP A 158 3.68 16.75 -43.96
C ASP A 158 4.33 15.88 -42.87
N ILE A 159 4.33 14.57 -43.08
CA ILE A 159 4.85 13.56 -42.14
C ILE A 159 5.93 12.69 -42.79
N VAL A 160 6.76 12.05 -41.97
CA VAL A 160 7.83 11.18 -42.47
C VAL A 160 7.55 9.72 -42.11
N LEU A 161 7.40 8.88 -43.13
CA LEU A 161 7.22 7.44 -42.99
C LEU A 161 8.59 6.76 -42.96
N VAL A 162 8.87 6.00 -41.91
CA VAL A 162 10.06 5.14 -41.82
C VAL A 162 9.61 3.69 -41.89
N THR A 163 10.11 2.94 -42.90
CA THR A 163 9.80 1.52 -43.11
C THR A 163 10.99 0.64 -42.73
N TYR A 164 10.74 -0.52 -42.13
CA TYR A 164 11.80 -1.40 -41.59
C TYR A 164 11.37 -2.87 -41.55
N PRO A 165 12.30 -3.84 -41.54
CA PRO A 165 12.00 -5.27 -41.36
C PRO A 165 11.26 -5.55 -40.05
N ALA A 166 10.27 -6.44 -40.05
CA ALA A 166 9.44 -6.73 -38.88
C ALA A 166 10.23 -7.24 -37.67
N GLU A 167 11.40 -7.83 -37.88
CA GLU A 167 12.32 -8.23 -36.81
C GLU A 167 12.84 -7.06 -35.97
N LEU A 168 12.88 -5.83 -36.53
CA LEU A 168 13.30 -4.60 -35.82
C LEU A 168 12.15 -3.88 -35.09
N ALA A 169 10.99 -4.54 -34.93
CA ALA A 169 9.83 -3.94 -34.26
C ALA A 169 10.10 -3.55 -32.80
N ALA A 170 10.96 -4.28 -32.09
CA ALA A 170 11.31 -3.99 -30.70
C ALA A 170 12.15 -2.70 -30.61
N GLU A 171 13.12 -2.56 -31.52
CA GLU A 171 14.04 -1.43 -31.66
C GLU A 171 13.28 -0.19 -32.11
N ALA A 172 12.39 -0.31 -33.11
CA ALA A 172 11.54 0.79 -33.58
C ALA A 172 10.62 1.32 -32.47
N LYS A 173 10.00 0.41 -31.70
CA LYS A 173 9.19 0.77 -30.54
C LYS A 173 10.03 1.43 -29.43
N ALA A 174 11.25 0.96 -29.20
CA ALA A 174 12.17 1.54 -28.23
C ALA A 174 12.67 2.92 -28.67
N PHE A 175 12.92 3.12 -29.97
CA PHE A 175 13.33 4.40 -30.52
C PHE A 175 12.23 5.45 -30.29
N TRP A 176 11.01 5.16 -30.72
CA TRP A 176 9.82 5.98 -30.45
C TRP A 176 9.67 6.30 -28.96
N GLN A 177 9.78 5.27 -28.11
CA GLN A 177 9.66 5.41 -26.66
C GLN A 177 10.68 6.41 -26.09
N HIS A 178 11.95 6.25 -26.46
CA HIS A 178 13.05 6.97 -25.83
C HIS A 178 13.20 8.40 -26.38
N THR A 179 12.93 8.63 -27.66
CA THR A 179 13.08 9.96 -28.27
C THR A 179 11.82 10.84 -28.16
N GLY A 180 10.63 10.23 -28.23
CA GLY A 180 9.39 10.99 -28.37
C GLY A 180 9.23 11.70 -29.73
N PHE A 181 10.03 11.36 -30.74
CA PHE A 181 9.98 11.91 -32.11
C PHE A 181 8.77 11.46 -32.95
N GLY A 182 7.74 10.95 -32.29
CA GLY A 182 6.56 10.40 -32.92
C GLY A 182 5.46 11.43 -33.10
N ILE A 183 4.67 11.31 -34.17
CA ILE A 183 3.47 12.15 -34.32
C ILE A 183 2.46 11.91 -33.19
N SER A 184 1.70 12.95 -32.82
CA SER A 184 0.66 12.85 -31.80
C SER A 184 -0.56 12.07 -32.29
N SER A 185 -1.36 11.52 -31.37
CA SER A 185 -2.61 10.84 -31.73
C SER A 185 -3.60 11.80 -32.41
N ARG A 186 -3.59 13.10 -32.06
CA ARG A 186 -4.37 14.13 -32.77
C ARG A 186 -3.91 14.31 -34.21
N ARG A 187 -2.60 14.40 -34.46
CA ARG A 187 -2.06 14.51 -35.83
C ARG A 187 -2.42 13.28 -36.67
N ALA A 188 -2.31 12.08 -36.09
CA ALA A 188 -2.73 10.85 -36.77
C ALA A 188 -4.24 10.79 -37.06
N THR A 189 -5.09 11.20 -36.11
CA THR A 189 -6.54 11.35 -36.32
C THR A 189 -6.86 12.36 -37.42
N HIS A 190 -6.23 13.53 -37.40
CA HIS A 190 -6.43 14.58 -38.40
C HIS A 190 -6.12 14.07 -39.82
N TRP A 191 -4.98 13.40 -40.01
CA TRP A 191 -4.60 12.78 -41.28
C TRP A 191 -5.62 11.72 -41.74
N LEU A 192 -6.01 10.79 -40.88
CA LEU A 192 -6.95 9.72 -41.23
C LEU A 192 -8.36 10.23 -41.60
N GLU A 193 -8.81 11.32 -40.97
CA GLU A 193 -10.15 11.86 -41.17
C GLU A 193 -10.22 12.92 -42.30
N HIS A 194 -9.13 13.64 -42.57
CA HIS A 194 -9.15 14.84 -43.43
C HIS A 194 -8.15 14.84 -44.60
N ALA A 195 -7.14 13.96 -44.62
CA ALA A 195 -6.22 13.91 -45.75
C ALA A 195 -6.97 13.43 -47.01
N PRO A 196 -6.89 14.14 -48.16
CA PRO A 196 -7.72 13.88 -49.35
C PRO A 196 -7.67 12.46 -49.92
N PHE A 197 -6.61 11.71 -49.58
CA PHE A 197 -6.34 10.37 -50.10
C PHE A 197 -6.56 9.24 -49.07
N LEU A 198 -6.83 9.58 -47.80
CA LEU A 198 -7.14 8.62 -46.72
C LEU A 198 -8.62 8.64 -46.32
N SER A 199 -9.25 9.81 -46.35
CA SER A 199 -10.63 9.96 -45.92
C SER A 199 -11.60 9.29 -46.90
N THR A 200 -12.44 8.40 -46.38
CA THR A 200 -13.52 7.75 -47.16
C THR A 200 -14.83 8.56 -47.19
N ALA A 201 -14.86 9.72 -46.53
CA ALA A 201 -16.00 10.61 -46.50
C ALA A 201 -15.65 11.93 -47.23
N PRO A 202 -16.59 12.56 -47.94
CA PRO A 202 -16.37 13.91 -48.44
C PRO A 202 -16.12 14.85 -47.23
N PRO A 203 -15.12 15.75 -47.30
CA PRO A 203 -14.84 16.66 -46.20
C PRO A 203 -16.05 17.54 -45.94
N ASP A 204 -16.59 17.51 -44.71
CA ASP A 204 -17.67 18.40 -44.29
C ASP A 204 -17.18 19.86 -44.34
N PRO A 205 -17.72 20.72 -45.23
CA PRO A 205 -17.22 22.08 -45.40
C PRO A 205 -17.40 22.97 -44.16
N GLY A 206 -18.19 22.55 -43.16
CA GLY A 206 -18.39 23.26 -41.91
C GLY A 206 -17.57 22.77 -40.71
N SER A 207 -16.84 21.66 -40.81
CA SER A 207 -16.23 21.00 -39.64
C SER A 207 -14.84 21.51 -39.25
N MET A 208 -14.09 22.07 -40.20
CA MET A 208 -12.70 22.53 -40.02
C MET A 208 -12.57 24.03 -40.33
N PRO A 209 -11.86 24.82 -39.50
CA PRO A 209 -11.56 26.22 -39.83
C PRO A 209 -10.66 26.30 -41.07
N ALA A 210 -10.74 27.41 -41.82
CA ALA A 210 -9.88 27.62 -42.98
C ALA A 210 -8.38 27.57 -42.59
N PRO A 211 -7.46 27.06 -43.44
CA PRO A 211 -6.05 26.91 -43.09
C PRO A 211 -5.35 28.20 -42.60
N ALA A 212 -5.76 29.36 -43.13
CA ALA A 212 -5.26 30.66 -42.67
C ALA A 212 -5.71 31.01 -41.24
N GLU A 213 -6.94 30.65 -40.85
CA GLU A 213 -7.47 30.85 -39.50
C GLU A 213 -6.82 29.87 -38.51
N ILE A 214 -6.60 28.62 -38.93
CA ILE A 214 -5.81 27.63 -38.20
C ILE A 214 -4.41 28.17 -37.89
N ALA A 215 -3.69 28.65 -38.91
CA ALA A 215 -2.34 29.20 -38.75
C ALA A 215 -2.32 30.43 -37.83
N ARG A 216 -3.35 31.29 -37.91
CA ARG A 216 -3.50 32.48 -37.04
C ARG A 216 -3.75 32.08 -35.58
N GLN A 217 -4.64 31.12 -35.32
CA GLN A 217 -4.92 30.59 -33.99
C GLN A 217 -3.69 29.89 -33.40
N ALA A 218 -2.96 29.13 -34.22
CA ALA A 218 -1.71 28.47 -33.86
C ALA A 218 -0.69 29.48 -33.32
N GLU A 219 -0.42 30.53 -34.10
CA GLU A 219 0.62 31.51 -33.75
C GLU A 219 0.22 32.36 -32.54
N GLN A 220 -1.06 32.73 -32.43
CA GLN A 220 -1.59 33.38 -31.24
C GLN A 220 -1.45 32.50 -29.98
N ALA A 221 -1.71 31.20 -30.07
CA ALA A 221 -1.54 30.26 -28.97
C ALA A 221 -0.05 30.04 -28.62
N ARG A 222 0.85 29.90 -29.61
CA ARG A 222 2.30 29.80 -29.39
C ARG A 222 2.84 31.02 -28.65
N SER A 223 2.51 32.22 -29.13
CA SER A 223 2.93 33.49 -28.52
C SER A 223 2.43 33.62 -27.08
N THR A 224 1.16 33.28 -26.83
CA THR A 224 0.56 33.28 -25.49
C THR A 224 1.26 32.29 -24.54
N LEU A 225 1.55 31.06 -25.00
CA LEU A 225 2.25 30.04 -24.21
C LEU A 225 3.69 30.44 -23.89
N LYS A 226 4.45 30.89 -24.88
CA LYS A 226 5.82 31.40 -24.68
C LYS A 226 5.84 32.53 -23.66
N SER A 227 4.91 33.48 -23.77
CA SER A 227 4.79 34.60 -22.81
C SER A 227 4.45 34.13 -21.39
N ARG A 228 3.56 33.14 -21.24
CA ARG A 228 3.19 32.57 -19.93
C ARG A 228 4.35 31.83 -19.27
N ILE A 229 5.11 31.05 -20.05
CA ILE A 229 6.28 30.31 -19.56
C ILE A 229 7.42 31.29 -19.22
N ALA A 230 7.69 32.28 -20.07
CA ALA A 230 8.71 33.31 -19.84
C ALA A 230 8.42 34.08 -18.53
N ALA A 231 7.20 34.61 -18.37
CA ALA A 231 6.78 35.28 -17.13
C ALA A 231 6.87 34.36 -15.89
N GLY A 232 6.60 33.06 -16.05
CA GLY A 232 6.70 32.08 -14.98
C GLY A 232 8.13 31.67 -14.60
N GLN A 233 9.09 31.79 -15.52
CA GLN A 233 10.53 31.53 -15.27
C GLN A 233 11.31 32.77 -14.83
N SER A 234 10.81 33.98 -15.13
CA SER A 234 11.38 35.23 -14.62
C SER A 234 11.37 35.30 -13.09
N SER A 235 12.34 36.03 -12.53
CA SER A 235 12.54 36.17 -11.09
C SER A 235 13.09 37.57 -10.76
N ALA A 236 12.27 38.39 -10.11
CA ALA A 236 12.71 39.70 -9.61
C ALA A 236 13.73 39.56 -8.47
N GLU A 237 13.62 38.51 -7.64
CA GLU A 237 14.58 38.17 -6.57
C GLU A 237 15.99 37.90 -7.12
N ASP A 238 16.08 37.23 -8.28
CA ASP A 238 17.35 36.87 -8.92
C ASP A 238 17.77 37.85 -10.03
N ASN A 239 17.04 38.96 -10.21
CA ASN A 239 17.22 39.92 -11.31
C ASN A 239 17.28 39.25 -12.71
N LEU A 240 16.39 38.28 -12.95
CA LEU A 240 16.29 37.50 -14.18
C LEU A 240 14.98 37.80 -14.91
N GLU A 241 15.08 38.39 -16.09
CA GLU A 241 13.97 38.58 -17.03
C GLU A 241 14.13 37.62 -18.22
N VAL A 242 13.08 36.86 -18.51
CA VAL A 242 13.00 35.92 -19.64
C VAL A 242 12.05 36.49 -20.68
N SER A 243 12.47 36.51 -21.95
CA SER A 243 11.63 36.94 -23.08
C SER A 243 10.89 35.73 -23.69
N PRO A 244 9.71 35.93 -24.33
CA PRO A 244 9.08 34.89 -25.15
C PRO A 244 9.99 34.32 -26.25
N SER A 245 11.02 35.06 -26.69
CA SER A 245 12.05 34.57 -27.62
C SER A 245 12.88 33.41 -27.09
N ASP A 246 12.96 33.26 -25.77
CA ASP A 246 13.88 32.35 -25.07
C ASP A 246 13.21 31.03 -24.69
N VAL A 247 11.91 30.92 -25.00
CA VAL A 247 11.08 29.74 -24.78
C VAL A 247 10.90 28.97 -26.07
N PHE A 248 11.31 27.71 -26.06
CA PHE A 248 11.19 26.77 -27.17
C PHE A 248 10.18 25.71 -26.81
N LEU A 249 9.31 25.39 -27.76
CA LEU A 249 8.20 24.47 -27.57
C LEU A 249 8.40 23.25 -28.47
N PHE A 250 8.10 22.08 -27.93
CA PHE A 250 8.33 20.79 -28.57
C PHE A 250 7.12 19.86 -28.42
N PRO A 251 6.93 18.88 -29.34
CA PRO A 251 5.87 17.87 -29.25
C PRO A 251 5.82 17.08 -27.94
N THR A 252 6.98 16.78 -27.35
CA THR A 252 7.06 16.08 -26.06
C THR A 252 8.21 16.61 -25.21
N GLY A 253 8.18 16.32 -23.90
CA GLY A 253 9.31 16.58 -23.00
C GLY A 253 10.59 15.80 -23.39
N MET A 254 10.44 14.60 -23.99
CA MET A 254 11.61 13.85 -24.49
C MET A 254 12.20 14.47 -25.74
N THR A 255 11.37 15.02 -26.62
CA THR A 255 11.84 15.79 -27.78
C THR A 255 12.64 17.00 -27.33
N ALA A 256 12.15 17.76 -26.33
CA ALA A 256 12.89 18.90 -25.76
C ALA A 256 14.26 18.48 -25.19
N ILE A 257 14.31 17.38 -24.43
CA ILE A 257 15.55 16.84 -23.86
C ILE A 257 16.51 16.36 -24.96
N ALA A 258 16.01 15.65 -25.96
CA ALA A 258 16.83 15.10 -27.05
C ALA A 258 17.40 16.22 -27.95
N GLU A 259 16.61 17.23 -28.28
CA GLU A 259 17.02 18.38 -29.07
C GLU A 259 18.04 19.25 -28.33
N ILE A 260 17.84 19.54 -27.04
CA ILE A 260 18.83 20.26 -26.23
C ILE A 260 20.13 19.47 -26.11
N ALA A 261 20.06 18.16 -25.90
CA ALA A 261 21.26 17.31 -25.86
C ALA A 261 21.98 17.24 -27.22
N ALA A 262 21.25 17.20 -28.33
CA ALA A 262 21.82 17.28 -29.68
C ALA A 262 22.47 18.65 -29.96
N ALA A 263 21.83 19.74 -29.54
CA ALA A 263 22.39 21.09 -29.64
C ALA A 263 23.66 21.27 -28.78
N ILE A 264 23.70 20.73 -27.56
CA ILE A 264 24.92 20.73 -26.74
C ILE A 264 26.02 19.89 -27.40
N LYS A 265 25.64 18.78 -28.05
CA LYS A 265 26.58 17.92 -28.79
C LYS A 265 27.19 18.63 -30.00
N SER A 266 26.43 19.40 -30.78
CA SER A 266 26.96 20.09 -31.97
C SER A 266 27.94 21.23 -31.65
N LEU A 267 27.91 21.77 -30.42
CA LEU A 267 28.86 22.78 -29.94
C LEU A 267 30.29 22.25 -29.70
N ARG A 268 30.53 20.93 -29.74
CA ARG A 268 31.85 20.32 -29.44
C ARG A 268 32.04 19.05 -30.27
N ARG A 269 33.20 18.85 -30.90
CA ARG A 269 33.54 17.54 -31.49
C ARG A 269 34.21 16.64 -30.45
N ALA A 270 33.67 15.45 -30.22
CA ALA A 270 34.34 14.42 -29.42
C ALA A 270 35.56 13.83 -30.14
N THR A 271 36.54 13.39 -29.35
CA THR A 271 37.68 12.56 -29.80
C THR A 271 37.74 11.30 -28.92
N PRO A 272 38.50 10.25 -29.29
CA PRO A 272 38.64 9.05 -28.47
C PRO A 272 39.10 9.33 -27.02
N ASP A 273 39.98 10.31 -26.84
CA ASP A 273 40.49 10.74 -25.53
C ASP A 273 39.52 11.67 -24.77
N ASN A 274 38.43 12.10 -25.41
CA ASN A 274 37.52 13.13 -24.92
C ASN A 274 36.07 12.92 -25.41
N PRO A 275 35.41 11.83 -24.97
CA PRO A 275 34.04 11.49 -25.37
C PRO A 275 32.99 12.44 -24.76
N TYR A 276 31.74 12.33 -25.22
CA TYR A 276 30.61 13.11 -24.73
C TYR A 276 30.12 12.62 -23.35
N ARG A 277 30.88 12.86 -22.28
CA ARG A 277 30.44 12.53 -20.92
C ARG A 277 29.31 13.42 -20.43
N VAL A 278 28.47 12.90 -19.55
CA VAL A 278 27.42 13.65 -18.85
C VAL A 278 27.27 13.15 -17.41
N ALA A 279 27.32 14.06 -16.44
CA ALA A 279 27.04 13.77 -15.04
C ALA A 279 25.54 13.90 -14.76
N VAL A 280 24.98 12.98 -14.00
CA VAL A 280 23.53 12.88 -13.77
C VAL A 280 23.28 12.84 -12.27
N PHE A 281 22.50 13.76 -11.72
CA PHE A 281 22.24 13.81 -10.27
C PHE A 281 20.83 13.36 -9.90
N GLY A 282 20.78 12.45 -8.93
CA GLY A 282 19.56 11.75 -8.52
C GLY A 282 19.10 10.74 -9.56
N PHE A 283 17.88 10.26 -9.38
CA PHE A 283 17.24 9.37 -10.35
C PHE A 283 16.50 10.20 -11.41
N LEU A 284 16.96 10.14 -12.67
CA LEU A 284 16.28 10.78 -13.80
C LEU A 284 15.00 10.05 -14.16
N TYR A 285 14.16 10.73 -14.94
CA TYR A 285 13.25 10.01 -15.83
C TYR A 285 14.06 9.09 -16.77
N VAL A 286 13.87 7.77 -16.66
CA VAL A 286 14.77 6.76 -17.25
C VAL A 286 14.99 6.88 -18.76
N ASP A 287 14.00 7.36 -19.54
CA ASP A 287 14.20 7.51 -20.98
C ASP A 287 15.23 8.61 -21.32
N THR A 288 15.45 9.59 -20.43
CA THR A 288 16.55 10.58 -20.57
C THR A 288 17.91 9.89 -20.60
N TYR A 289 18.16 8.95 -19.69
CA TYR A 289 19.38 8.14 -19.70
C TYR A 289 19.51 7.32 -20.99
N LYS A 290 18.41 6.70 -21.44
CA LYS A 290 18.43 5.88 -22.67
C LYS A 290 18.63 6.72 -23.93
N VAL A 291 18.07 7.94 -24.02
CA VAL A 291 18.28 8.84 -25.17
C VAL A 291 19.71 9.37 -25.21
N LEU A 292 20.25 9.82 -24.07
CA LEU A 292 21.63 10.29 -23.96
C LEU A 292 22.62 9.19 -24.38
N HIS A 293 22.53 8.01 -23.78
CA HIS A 293 23.46 6.91 -24.06
C HIS A 293 23.22 6.25 -25.42
N ARG A 294 22.00 5.76 -25.70
CA ARG A 294 21.75 4.84 -26.83
C ARG A 294 21.41 5.53 -28.15
N VAL A 295 20.92 6.77 -28.13
CA VAL A 295 20.58 7.53 -29.35
C VAL A 295 21.66 8.55 -29.67
N LEU A 296 22.07 9.34 -28.67
CA LEU A 296 22.99 10.46 -28.88
C LEU A 296 24.47 10.12 -28.64
N GLY A 297 24.78 8.98 -28.02
CA GLY A 297 26.16 8.51 -27.80
C GLY A 297 26.92 9.25 -26.71
N PHE A 298 26.22 9.71 -25.67
CA PHE A 298 26.84 10.22 -24.44
C PHE A 298 27.27 9.08 -23.51
N GLU A 299 28.23 9.36 -22.63
CA GLU A 299 28.65 8.52 -21.49
C GLU A 299 28.04 9.08 -20.18
N PRO A 300 26.81 8.69 -19.79
CA PRO A 300 26.18 9.13 -18.55
C PRO A 300 26.70 8.43 -17.30
N THR A 301 27.15 9.21 -16.31
CA THR A 301 27.48 8.74 -14.95
C THR A 301 26.41 9.20 -13.97
N LEU A 302 25.76 8.27 -13.28
CA LEU A 302 24.78 8.57 -12.22
C LEU A 302 25.47 8.86 -10.89
N PHE A 303 25.01 9.90 -10.22
CA PHE A 303 25.42 10.39 -8.91
C PHE A 303 24.19 10.51 -8.01
N HIS A 304 24.29 10.12 -6.74
CA HIS A 304 23.24 10.43 -5.76
C HIS A 304 23.14 11.95 -5.56
N ALA A 305 21.99 12.45 -5.09
CA ALA A 305 21.79 13.87 -4.81
C ALA A 305 22.40 14.29 -3.45
N THR A 306 23.67 13.94 -3.20
CA THR A 306 24.39 14.17 -1.93
C THR A 306 25.61 15.07 -2.11
N ALA A 307 26.07 15.70 -1.02
CA ALA A 307 27.26 16.55 -1.02
C ALA A 307 28.52 15.76 -1.42
N ASP A 308 28.66 14.51 -0.98
CA ASP A 308 29.80 13.64 -1.31
C ASP A 308 29.84 13.28 -2.79
N ALA A 309 28.68 13.06 -3.42
CA ALA A 309 28.60 12.79 -4.85
C ALA A 309 29.01 14.02 -5.69
N ILE A 310 28.71 15.24 -5.23
CA ILE A 310 29.21 16.47 -5.86
C ILE A 310 30.72 16.62 -5.65
N THR A 311 31.27 16.20 -4.50
CA THR A 311 32.72 16.15 -4.26
C THR A 311 33.42 15.11 -5.14
N ALA A 312 32.81 13.96 -5.37
CA ALA A 312 33.30 12.95 -6.30
C ALA A 312 33.33 13.47 -7.73
N LEU A 313 32.27 14.17 -8.17
CA LEU A 313 32.28 14.86 -9.47
C LEU A 313 33.40 15.90 -9.55
N GLU A 314 33.56 16.75 -8.52
CA GLU A 314 34.61 17.77 -8.48
C GLU A 314 36.03 17.18 -8.61
N ALA A 315 36.28 15.99 -8.05
CA ALA A 315 37.52 15.25 -8.24
C ALA A 315 37.68 14.60 -9.64
N MET A 316 36.57 14.35 -10.35
CA MET A 316 36.56 13.75 -11.70
C MET A 316 36.56 14.79 -12.84
N LEU A 317 36.34 16.08 -12.55
CA LEU A 317 36.04 17.08 -13.58
C LEU A 317 37.26 17.53 -14.42
N ASN A 318 37.40 16.86 -15.57
CA ASN A 318 37.87 17.43 -16.83
C ASN A 318 36.74 17.21 -17.88
N PRO A 319 36.50 18.11 -18.85
CA PRO A 319 35.23 18.84 -18.98
C PRO A 319 34.03 18.00 -19.49
N SER A 320 32.90 17.98 -18.76
CA SER A 320 31.63 17.37 -19.18
C SER A 320 30.39 17.77 -18.35
N ALA A 321 29.22 17.89 -19.01
CA ALA A 321 27.97 18.50 -18.51
C ALA A 321 27.24 17.77 -17.37
N PRO A 322 26.83 18.44 -16.27
CA PRO A 322 25.80 17.93 -15.37
C PRO A 322 24.37 18.22 -15.87
N SER A 323 23.51 17.20 -15.85
CA SER A 323 22.06 17.32 -16.12
C SER A 323 21.23 16.77 -14.95
N PRO A 324 20.98 17.56 -13.88
CA PRO A 324 20.07 17.20 -12.78
C PRO A 324 18.58 17.26 -13.16
N THR A 325 17.76 16.35 -12.60
CA THR A 325 16.29 16.54 -12.49
C THR A 325 15.94 17.04 -11.10
N ILE A 326 15.10 18.07 -10.97
CA ILE A 326 14.82 18.71 -9.68
C ILE A 326 13.31 18.84 -9.41
N PRO A 327 12.80 18.25 -8.30
CA PRO A 327 13.43 17.18 -7.51
C PRO A 327 13.44 15.84 -8.29
N SER A 328 14.36 14.94 -7.96
CA SER A 328 14.57 13.66 -8.68
C SER A 328 13.31 12.79 -8.75
N ASN A 329 13.11 11.98 -9.79
CA ASN A 329 11.91 11.16 -9.98
C ASN A 329 12.26 9.67 -9.97
N PRO A 330 11.99 8.90 -8.89
CA PRO A 330 10.83 9.07 -8.00
C PRO A 330 11.14 9.53 -6.56
N LEU A 331 12.41 9.66 -6.17
CA LEU A 331 12.82 9.81 -4.76
C LEU A 331 12.78 11.25 -4.21
N LEU A 332 12.46 12.23 -5.06
CA LEU A 332 12.20 13.63 -4.74
C LEU A 332 13.30 14.36 -3.95
N GLN A 333 14.55 13.92 -4.12
CA GLN A 333 15.74 14.59 -3.58
C GLN A 333 16.07 15.84 -4.41
N ALA A 334 16.59 16.87 -3.75
CA ALA A 334 17.11 18.09 -4.39
C ALA A 334 18.64 18.18 -4.19
N PRO A 335 19.45 18.13 -5.26
CA PRO A 335 20.91 18.33 -5.15
C PRO A 335 21.24 19.80 -4.82
N ASP A 336 22.45 20.07 -4.33
CA ASP A 336 22.94 21.45 -4.15
C ASP A 336 23.23 22.09 -5.50
N LEU A 337 22.18 22.66 -6.10
CA LEU A 337 22.23 23.30 -7.40
C LEU A 337 23.16 24.53 -7.42
N ALA A 338 23.39 25.19 -6.28
CA ALA A 338 24.32 26.32 -6.22
C ALA A 338 25.78 25.86 -6.31
N ARG A 339 26.14 24.76 -5.62
CA ARG A 339 27.47 24.14 -5.79
C ARG A 339 27.64 23.59 -7.22
N LEU A 340 26.61 22.97 -7.79
CA LEU A 340 26.64 22.52 -9.18
C LEU A 340 26.80 23.68 -10.18
N ARG A 341 26.09 24.81 -9.99
CA ARG A 341 26.23 26.03 -10.80
C ARG A 341 27.63 26.62 -10.69
N ALA A 342 28.23 26.64 -9.50
CA ALA A 342 29.59 27.12 -9.29
C ALA A 342 30.63 26.24 -10.02
N LEU A 343 30.49 24.90 -9.94
CA LEU A 343 31.33 23.95 -10.69
C LEU A 343 31.13 24.10 -12.21
N ALA A 344 29.88 24.16 -12.67
CA ALA A 344 29.53 24.34 -14.08
C ALA A 344 30.18 25.61 -14.65
N THR A 345 30.08 26.75 -13.96
CA THR A 345 30.74 28.00 -14.34
C THR A 345 32.27 27.88 -14.31
N ARG A 346 32.86 27.30 -13.24
CA ARG A 346 34.32 27.17 -13.09
C ARG A 346 34.98 26.40 -14.23
N HIS A 347 34.29 25.39 -14.77
CA HIS A 347 34.82 24.51 -15.80
C HIS A 347 34.29 24.81 -17.22
N ALA A 348 33.50 25.89 -17.40
CA ALA A 348 32.83 26.27 -18.65
C ALA A 348 31.93 25.17 -19.24
N ILE A 349 31.06 24.62 -18.38
CA ILE A 349 30.24 23.45 -18.64
C ILE A 349 28.74 23.83 -18.56
N PRO A 350 27.89 23.44 -19.54
CA PRO A 350 26.44 23.66 -19.46
C PRO A 350 25.77 22.84 -18.35
N LEU A 351 24.85 23.47 -17.62
CA LEU A 351 24.01 22.88 -16.57
C LEU A 351 22.54 22.88 -17.03
N VAL A 352 21.96 21.69 -17.21
CA VAL A 352 20.58 21.50 -17.69
C VAL A 352 19.70 20.95 -16.57
N VAL A 353 18.64 21.67 -16.20
CA VAL A 353 17.71 21.25 -15.14
C VAL A 353 16.39 20.78 -15.76
N ASP A 354 15.95 19.55 -15.46
CA ASP A 354 14.54 19.15 -15.69
C ASP A 354 13.69 19.59 -14.49
N ASP A 355 12.80 20.58 -14.71
CA ASP A 355 11.94 21.16 -13.69
C ASP A 355 10.53 20.54 -13.64
N THR A 356 10.26 19.46 -14.39
CA THR A 356 8.92 18.88 -14.57
C THR A 356 8.16 18.60 -13.25
N VAL A 357 8.88 18.14 -12.22
CA VAL A 357 8.28 17.81 -10.91
C VAL A 357 8.28 19.01 -9.97
N GLY A 358 9.33 19.84 -10.01
CA GLY A 358 9.46 21.02 -9.16
C GLY A 358 8.52 22.15 -9.56
N THR A 359 8.35 22.34 -10.87
CA THR A 359 7.58 23.40 -11.54
C THR A 359 8.09 24.82 -11.29
N HIS A 360 8.17 25.63 -12.35
CA HIS A 360 8.46 27.07 -12.24
C HIS A 360 7.41 27.88 -11.44
N ALA A 361 6.23 27.29 -11.18
CA ALA A 361 5.23 27.88 -10.29
C ALA A 361 5.58 27.75 -8.80
N ALA A 362 6.35 26.72 -8.41
CA ALA A 362 6.80 26.53 -7.03
C ALA A 362 8.28 26.90 -6.81
N LEU A 363 9.12 26.73 -7.83
CA LEU A 363 10.57 26.95 -7.76
C LEU A 363 11.05 27.99 -8.78
N ARG A 364 12.14 28.69 -8.44
CA ARG A 364 12.84 29.66 -9.33
C ARG A 364 14.21 29.10 -9.77
N LEU A 365 14.18 28.08 -10.62
CA LEU A 365 15.38 27.28 -10.97
C LEU A 365 16.24 27.87 -12.08
N LEU A 366 15.66 28.63 -13.03
CA LEU A 366 16.40 29.10 -14.22
C LEU A 366 17.59 30.00 -13.89
N ALA A 367 17.54 30.76 -12.79
CA ALA A 367 18.66 31.58 -12.31
C ALA A 367 19.91 30.77 -11.91
N ALA A 368 19.77 29.46 -11.72
CA ALA A 368 20.84 28.56 -11.30
C ALA A 368 21.20 27.49 -12.35
N CYS A 369 20.72 27.61 -13.59
CA CYS A 369 21.10 26.73 -14.71
C CYS A 369 21.22 27.50 -16.04
N ASP A 370 21.72 26.83 -17.08
CA ASP A 370 21.80 27.40 -18.44
C ASP A 370 20.54 27.08 -19.25
N VAL A 371 19.89 25.94 -18.95
CA VAL A 371 18.66 25.47 -19.59
C VAL A 371 17.71 24.91 -18.53
N ALA A 372 16.43 25.28 -18.58
CA ALA A 372 15.35 24.57 -17.89
C ALA A 372 14.50 23.78 -18.90
N CYS A 373 14.33 22.48 -18.70
CA CYS A 373 13.48 21.60 -19.50
C CYS A 373 12.22 21.21 -18.73
N THR A 374 11.04 21.36 -19.33
CA THR A 374 9.74 21.07 -18.70
C THR A 374 8.92 20.12 -19.56
N SER A 375 8.43 19.01 -19.01
CA SER A 375 7.36 18.23 -19.65
C SER A 375 6.00 18.89 -19.40
N LEU A 376 5.57 19.73 -20.35
CA LEU A 376 4.27 20.42 -20.32
C LEU A 376 3.08 19.43 -20.24
N THR A 377 3.27 18.19 -20.71
CA THR A 377 2.33 17.06 -20.56
C THR A 377 1.83 16.82 -19.13
N LYS A 378 2.60 17.22 -18.11
CA LYS A 378 2.32 16.94 -16.69
C LYS A 378 1.50 18.07 -16.06
N MET A 379 1.89 18.55 -14.87
CA MET A 379 1.08 19.52 -14.12
C MET A 379 0.83 20.84 -14.88
N PHE A 380 1.67 21.22 -15.85
CA PHE A 380 1.39 22.39 -16.70
C PHE A 380 0.07 22.23 -17.48
N SER A 381 -0.16 21.07 -18.11
CA SER A 381 -1.45 20.71 -18.72
C SER A 381 -2.51 20.28 -17.69
N GLY A 382 -2.18 19.33 -16.81
CA GLY A 382 -3.10 18.78 -15.80
C GLY A 382 -4.24 17.89 -16.34
N ALA A 383 -4.74 18.16 -17.55
CA ALA A 383 -5.91 17.48 -18.12
C ALA A 383 -5.66 16.03 -18.60
N CYS A 384 -4.40 15.58 -18.64
CA CYS A 384 -4.01 14.24 -19.09
C CYS A 384 -4.41 13.90 -20.55
N ASP A 385 -4.55 14.90 -21.43
CA ASP A 385 -5.02 14.70 -22.81
C ASP A 385 -4.08 15.26 -23.90
N VAL A 386 -3.00 15.94 -23.55
CA VAL A 386 -2.07 16.55 -24.52
C VAL A 386 -0.62 16.40 -24.05
N MET A 387 0.27 16.13 -25.01
CA MET A 387 1.71 16.12 -24.76
C MET A 387 2.33 17.45 -25.18
N GLY A 388 3.39 17.84 -24.47
CA GLY A 388 4.25 18.94 -24.86
C GLY A 388 5.55 18.93 -24.05
N GLY A 389 6.57 19.57 -24.61
CA GLY A 389 7.81 19.91 -23.94
C GLY A 389 8.10 21.40 -24.09
N ALA A 390 8.80 21.97 -23.12
CA ALA A 390 9.46 23.26 -23.26
C ALA A 390 10.95 23.11 -22.91
N ALA A 391 11.79 23.86 -23.61
CA ALA A 391 13.10 24.24 -23.12
C ALA A 391 13.13 25.76 -23.01
N VAL A 392 13.59 26.28 -21.88
CA VAL A 392 13.79 27.71 -21.65
C VAL A 392 15.27 27.91 -21.48
N LEU A 393 15.87 28.68 -22.38
CA LEU A 393 17.28 29.04 -22.31
C LEU A 393 17.46 30.29 -21.46
N ASN A 394 18.58 30.32 -20.75
CA ASN A 394 19.28 31.56 -20.49
C ASN A 394 19.68 32.15 -21.89
N PRO A 395 19.14 33.31 -22.30
CA PRO A 395 18.66 33.61 -23.67
C PRO A 395 19.59 33.25 -24.86
N ARG A 396 19.21 32.26 -25.74
CA ARG A 396 19.86 31.99 -27.09
C ARG A 396 19.28 30.90 -28.11
N GLY A 397 17.95 30.71 -28.34
CA GLY A 397 17.37 29.90 -29.48
C GLY A 397 17.30 28.34 -29.33
N TRP A 398 16.44 27.49 -29.94
CA TRP A 398 15.45 27.51 -31.06
C TRP A 398 14.37 26.38 -30.87
N GLY A 399 13.24 26.35 -31.63
CA GLY A 399 12.30 25.18 -31.67
C GLY A 399 10.91 25.37 -32.34
N ASN A 400 10.24 24.28 -32.78
CA ASN A 400 8.93 24.26 -33.50
C ASN A 400 7.98 23.15 -32.99
N TRP A 401 6.65 23.38 -33.01
CA TRP A 401 5.61 22.47 -32.47
C TRP A 401 4.26 22.54 -33.23
N PHE A 402 3.60 21.38 -33.40
CA PHE A 402 2.32 21.19 -34.10
C PHE A 402 1.14 21.97 -33.46
N TRP A 403 0.34 22.63 -34.30
CA TRP A 403 -0.56 23.71 -33.86
C TRP A 403 -1.74 23.27 -32.98
N ALA A 404 -2.38 22.14 -33.26
CA ALA A 404 -3.59 21.74 -32.52
C ALA A 404 -3.28 21.36 -31.06
N ASP A 405 -2.09 20.77 -30.84
CA ASP A 405 -1.60 20.46 -29.49
C ASP A 405 -1.16 21.74 -28.75
N VAL A 406 -0.61 22.75 -29.45
CA VAL A 406 -0.34 24.10 -28.87
C VAL A 406 -1.63 24.74 -28.36
N VAL A 407 -2.69 24.79 -29.19
CA VAL A 407 -3.98 25.42 -28.82
C VAL A 407 -4.60 24.73 -27.60
N ARG A 408 -4.54 23.39 -27.54
CA ARG A 408 -5.01 22.62 -26.37
C ARG A 408 -4.17 22.92 -25.11
N MET A 409 -2.85 23.02 -25.24
CA MET A 409 -1.96 23.32 -24.11
C MET A 409 -2.15 24.74 -23.57
N GLU A 410 -2.41 25.73 -24.43
CA GLU A 410 -2.72 27.10 -23.99
C GLU A 410 -3.95 27.09 -23.09
N ALA A 411 -5.04 26.49 -23.57
CA ALA A 411 -6.29 26.41 -22.82
C ALA A 411 -6.11 25.71 -21.45
N ASN A 412 -5.39 24.59 -21.43
CA ASN A 412 -5.16 23.80 -20.22
C ASN A 412 -4.24 24.47 -19.17
N SER A 413 -3.39 25.42 -19.57
CA SER A 413 -2.38 26.03 -18.67
C SER A 413 -2.78 27.36 -18.03
N ARG A 414 -3.99 27.87 -18.32
CA ARG A 414 -4.49 29.18 -17.83
C ARG A 414 -4.60 29.27 -16.31
N ASP A 415 -4.76 28.14 -15.63
CA ASP A 415 -5.00 28.01 -14.19
C ASP A 415 -3.83 27.29 -13.45
N PHE A 416 -2.73 27.01 -14.15
CA PHE A 416 -1.60 26.18 -13.70
C PHE A 416 -1.10 26.50 -12.28
N ALA A 417 -0.79 27.77 -11.99
CA ALA A 417 -0.25 28.17 -10.69
C ALA A 417 -1.23 27.94 -9.52
N ALA A 418 -2.54 28.02 -9.77
CA ALA A 418 -3.55 27.69 -8.76
C ALA A 418 -3.62 26.17 -8.52
N ARG A 419 -3.54 25.37 -9.59
CA ARG A 419 -3.52 23.90 -9.52
C ARG A 419 -2.28 23.38 -8.77
N VAL A 420 -1.10 23.93 -9.05
CA VAL A 420 0.14 23.57 -8.33
C VAL A 420 0.01 23.82 -6.83
N ARG A 421 -0.53 24.97 -6.41
CA ARG A 421 -0.74 25.27 -4.97
C ARG A 421 -1.73 24.33 -4.30
N ALA A 422 -2.87 24.06 -4.93
CA ALA A 422 -3.87 23.15 -4.40
C ALA A 422 -3.34 21.71 -4.27
N ALA A 423 -2.75 21.17 -5.35
CA ALA A 423 -2.17 19.83 -5.35
C ALA A 423 -0.99 19.69 -4.35
N SER A 424 -0.17 20.74 -4.18
CA SER A 424 0.91 20.73 -3.17
C SER A 424 0.37 20.77 -1.74
N GLY A 425 -0.72 21.49 -1.50
CA GLY A 425 -1.42 21.50 -0.20
C GLY A 425 -1.99 20.12 0.15
N ASN A 426 -2.58 19.43 -0.83
CA ASN A 426 -3.05 18.05 -0.67
C ASN A 426 -1.88 17.07 -0.48
N ALA A 427 -0.82 17.17 -1.28
CA ALA A 427 0.34 16.27 -1.21
C ALA A 427 1.05 16.32 0.15
N ALA A 428 1.23 17.51 0.73
CA ALA A 428 1.78 17.66 2.07
C ALA A 428 0.97 16.89 3.13
N ARG A 429 -0.36 17.03 3.09
CA ARG A 429 -1.27 16.35 4.04
C ARG A 429 -1.27 14.82 3.85
N VAL A 430 -1.24 14.33 2.60
CA VAL A 430 -1.11 12.89 2.31
C VAL A 430 0.24 12.36 2.81
N ALA A 431 1.34 13.08 2.60
CA ALA A 431 2.66 12.71 3.11
C ALA A 431 2.66 12.61 4.65
N ASP A 432 2.02 13.54 5.34
CA ASP A 432 1.88 13.53 6.80
C ASP A 432 1.00 12.36 7.31
N MET A 433 -0.09 12.01 6.62
CA MET A 433 -0.88 10.81 6.95
C MET A 433 -0.03 9.54 6.85
N LEU A 434 0.74 9.40 5.76
CA LEU A 434 1.58 8.23 5.50
C LEU A 434 2.71 8.10 6.52
N ARG A 435 3.36 9.21 6.88
CA ARG A 435 4.43 9.26 7.91
C ARG A 435 3.97 8.86 9.30
N ARG A 436 2.67 8.98 9.61
CA ARG A 436 2.08 8.59 10.89
C ARG A 436 1.71 7.11 10.98
N SER A 437 1.80 6.33 9.89
CA SER A 437 1.40 4.93 9.88
C SER A 437 2.56 3.97 10.14
N GLY A 438 2.39 3.05 11.09
CA GLY A 438 3.35 1.97 11.37
C GLY A 438 3.48 0.89 10.27
N CYS A 439 2.70 0.96 9.19
CA CYS A 439 2.89 0.10 8.02
C CYS A 439 3.87 0.70 6.98
N VAL A 440 4.14 2.01 7.07
CA VAL A 440 5.03 2.77 6.19
C VAL A 440 6.43 2.83 6.81
N ARG A 441 7.46 2.58 6.00
CA ARG A 441 8.88 2.70 6.40
C ARG A 441 9.42 4.09 6.13
N GLU A 442 9.08 4.66 4.97
CA GLU A 442 9.68 5.92 4.49
C GLU A 442 8.74 6.63 3.52
N VAL A 443 8.69 7.96 3.59
CA VAL A 443 7.91 8.82 2.68
C VAL A 443 8.84 9.85 2.06
N PHE A 444 9.12 9.65 0.78
CA PHE A 444 9.86 10.56 -0.07
C PHE A 444 8.94 11.71 -0.49
N TYR A 445 9.17 12.88 0.09
CA TYR A 445 8.50 14.15 -0.22
C TYR A 445 9.41 15.29 0.24
N PRO A 446 9.60 16.39 -0.52
CA PRO A 446 10.64 17.37 -0.22
C PRO A 446 10.53 18.01 1.18
N GLN A 447 9.31 18.30 1.64
CA GLN A 447 9.05 18.74 3.02
C GLN A 447 9.36 17.61 4.01
N GLY A 448 10.23 17.85 4.98
CA GLY A 448 10.71 16.85 5.93
C GLY A 448 11.78 15.89 5.37
N SER A 449 12.29 16.13 4.15
CA SER A 449 13.40 15.34 3.59
C SER A 449 14.77 15.85 4.09
N PRO A 450 15.83 15.01 4.06
CA PRO A 450 17.20 15.46 4.30
C PRO A 450 17.67 16.59 3.36
N THR A 451 17.07 16.70 2.17
CA THR A 451 17.37 17.74 1.18
C THR A 451 16.42 18.95 1.24
N GLN A 452 15.56 19.08 2.25
CA GLN A 452 14.57 20.17 2.31
C GLN A 452 15.22 21.56 2.20
N ALA A 453 16.33 21.81 2.88
CA ALA A 453 17.03 23.09 2.82
C ALA A 453 17.51 23.46 1.40
N MET A 454 17.88 22.46 0.58
CA MET A 454 18.26 22.67 -0.82
C MET A 454 17.05 23.01 -1.69
N TYR A 455 15.89 22.43 -1.39
CA TYR A 455 14.62 22.76 -2.04
C TYR A 455 14.13 24.17 -1.65
N ASP A 456 14.11 24.48 -0.35
CA ASP A 456 13.65 25.76 0.19
C ASP A 456 14.44 26.96 -0.36
N ARG A 457 15.74 26.80 -0.64
CA ARG A 457 16.59 27.84 -1.25
C ARG A 457 16.06 28.38 -2.58
N PHE A 458 15.37 27.55 -3.35
CA PHE A 458 14.79 27.91 -4.65
C PHE A 458 13.27 27.98 -4.63
N ARG A 459 12.63 27.78 -3.47
CA ARG A 459 11.18 27.79 -3.35
C ARG A 459 10.65 29.21 -3.34
N ARG A 460 9.75 29.51 -4.28
CA ARG A 460 9.02 30.79 -4.36
C ARG A 460 8.16 30.97 -3.11
N GLU A 461 7.90 32.22 -2.73
CA GLU A 461 6.89 32.54 -1.73
C GLU A 461 5.52 31.94 -2.14
N GLY A 462 4.89 31.19 -1.23
CA GLY A 462 3.65 30.45 -1.52
C GLY A 462 3.77 29.24 -2.46
N GLY A 463 4.97 28.83 -2.87
CA GLY A 463 5.19 27.80 -3.91
C GLY A 463 4.80 26.36 -3.52
N GLY A 464 4.83 26.00 -2.23
CA GLY A 464 4.61 24.62 -1.77
C GLY A 464 5.79 23.67 -2.10
N TYR A 465 5.61 22.37 -1.84
CA TYR A 465 6.66 21.34 -2.00
C TYR A 465 6.38 20.33 -3.13
N GLY A 466 5.50 20.70 -4.07
CA GLY A 466 5.14 19.88 -5.22
C GLY A 466 3.98 18.91 -4.94
N PHE A 467 3.49 18.27 -6.00
CA PHE A 467 2.27 17.45 -6.03
C PHE A 467 2.53 15.93 -6.01
N LEU A 468 3.79 15.51 -5.92
CA LEU A 468 4.23 14.13 -6.09
C LEU A 468 4.86 13.64 -4.78
N LEU A 469 4.60 12.39 -4.40
CA LEU A 469 5.27 11.71 -3.29
C LEU A 469 5.50 10.23 -3.62
N SER A 470 6.50 9.61 -2.99
CA SER A 470 6.74 8.16 -3.06
C SER A 470 6.78 7.55 -1.67
N VAL A 471 6.36 6.30 -1.54
CA VAL A 471 6.16 5.59 -0.28
C VAL A 471 6.83 4.23 -0.36
N ARG A 472 7.67 3.96 0.64
CA ARG A 472 8.22 2.63 0.89
C ARG A 472 7.54 2.06 2.13
N PHE A 473 7.00 0.86 2.03
CA PHE A 473 6.33 0.20 3.14
C PHE A 473 7.33 -0.63 3.97
N ALA A 474 6.91 -1.06 5.16
CA ALA A 474 7.72 -1.91 6.02
C ALA A 474 7.96 -3.32 5.43
N ALA A 475 7.10 -3.78 4.51
CA ALA A 475 7.27 -5.00 3.74
C ALA A 475 6.50 -4.93 2.40
N PRO A 476 6.95 -5.62 1.33
CA PRO A 476 6.31 -5.55 0.00
C PRO A 476 4.83 -5.92 -0.01
N ALA A 477 4.40 -6.92 0.78
CA ALA A 477 3.00 -7.30 0.89
C ALA A 477 2.09 -6.16 1.39
N ARG A 478 2.64 -5.24 2.20
CA ARG A 478 1.93 -4.04 2.68
C ARG A 478 1.77 -3.01 1.56
N ALA A 479 2.78 -2.86 0.68
CA ALA A 479 2.71 -2.02 -0.51
C ALA A 479 1.65 -2.52 -1.51
N VAL A 480 1.61 -3.84 -1.76
CA VAL A 480 0.59 -4.48 -2.60
C VAL A 480 -0.81 -4.25 -2.04
N ALA A 481 -1.01 -4.52 -0.74
CA ALA A 481 -2.31 -4.36 -0.09
C ALA A 481 -2.79 -2.90 -0.05
N PHE A 482 -1.88 -1.95 0.22
CA PHE A 482 -2.15 -0.52 0.12
C PHE A 482 -2.56 -0.13 -1.31
N TYR A 483 -1.77 -0.54 -2.31
CA TYR A 483 -2.02 -0.20 -3.70
C TYR A 483 -3.38 -0.73 -4.18
N ASP A 484 -3.68 -2.01 -3.93
CA ASP A 484 -4.92 -2.63 -4.39
C ASP A 484 -6.18 -2.03 -3.75
N ALA A 485 -6.06 -1.48 -2.53
CA ALA A 485 -7.15 -0.86 -1.77
C ALA A 485 -7.22 0.68 -1.87
N LEU A 486 -6.26 1.34 -2.52
CA LEU A 486 -6.30 2.78 -2.77
C LEU A 486 -7.20 3.07 -3.98
N ASP A 487 -8.43 3.49 -3.72
CA ASP A 487 -9.44 3.75 -4.76
C ASP A 487 -9.22 5.12 -5.43
N VAL A 488 -8.15 5.22 -6.21
CA VAL A 488 -7.79 6.38 -7.05
C VAL A 488 -7.48 5.91 -8.48
N ALA A 489 -7.34 6.84 -9.43
CA ALA A 489 -6.86 6.46 -10.76
C ALA A 489 -5.46 5.84 -10.64
N LYS A 490 -5.20 4.74 -11.34
CA LYS A 490 -3.93 4.02 -11.26
C LYS A 490 -3.33 3.86 -12.64
N GLY A 491 -2.06 4.20 -12.82
CA GLY A 491 -1.45 4.10 -14.14
C GLY A 491 -0.18 4.94 -14.34
N PRO A 492 0.36 4.93 -15.57
CA PRO A 492 1.54 5.70 -15.94
C PRO A 492 1.28 7.22 -15.99
N SER A 493 2.36 8.01 -16.09
CA SER A 493 2.35 9.49 -16.00
C SER A 493 2.22 10.04 -14.56
N LEU A 494 2.05 11.36 -14.43
CA LEU A 494 1.95 12.15 -13.19
C LEU A 494 1.50 13.59 -13.52
N GLY A 495 1.14 14.38 -12.50
CA GLY A 495 0.81 15.80 -12.65
C GLY A 495 -0.56 16.02 -13.29
N THR A 496 -1.56 15.30 -12.80
CA THR A 496 -2.94 15.32 -13.31
C THR A 496 -3.87 16.09 -12.37
N ASN A 497 -5.00 16.57 -12.90
CA ASN A 497 -6.05 17.23 -12.12
C ASN A 497 -6.72 16.27 -11.11
N PHE A 498 -6.67 14.97 -11.37
CA PHE A 498 -7.05 13.89 -10.48
C PHE A 498 -5.82 13.18 -9.91
N THR A 499 -5.97 12.52 -8.76
CA THR A 499 -4.93 11.74 -8.10
C THR A 499 -4.63 10.46 -8.87
N LEU A 500 -3.35 10.21 -9.12
CA LEU A 500 -2.84 9.09 -9.91
C LEU A 500 -1.77 8.31 -9.14
N CYS A 501 -2.00 7.02 -8.92
CA CYS A 501 -1.09 6.11 -8.19
C CYS A 501 -0.41 5.10 -9.13
N CYS A 502 0.85 4.73 -8.86
CA CYS A 502 1.49 3.60 -9.54
C CYS A 502 2.48 2.82 -8.65
N ALA A 503 2.61 1.52 -8.91
CA ALA A 503 3.78 0.74 -8.49
C ALA A 503 4.94 1.13 -9.41
N TYR A 504 5.72 2.12 -9.00
CA TYR A 504 6.59 2.89 -9.90
C TYR A 504 7.66 2.00 -10.53
N THR A 505 8.36 1.23 -9.72
CA THR A 505 9.55 0.48 -10.14
C THR A 505 9.18 -0.66 -11.08
N LEU A 506 8.03 -1.32 -10.86
CA LEU A 506 7.49 -2.29 -11.80
C LEU A 506 7.05 -1.67 -13.14
N LEU A 507 6.49 -0.46 -13.16
CA LEU A 507 6.19 0.22 -14.44
C LEU A 507 7.44 0.72 -15.17
N ALA A 508 8.45 1.18 -14.44
CA ALA A 508 9.58 1.90 -15.02
C ALA A 508 10.83 1.05 -15.26
N HIS A 509 11.07 0.03 -14.42
CA HIS A 509 12.34 -0.71 -14.29
C HIS A 509 12.18 -2.23 -14.14
N TYR A 510 11.06 -2.83 -14.58
CA TYR A 510 10.81 -4.27 -14.43
C TYR A 510 11.94 -5.22 -14.90
N ARG A 511 12.74 -4.80 -15.88
CA ARG A 511 13.89 -5.57 -16.42
C ARG A 511 15.24 -5.16 -15.82
N GLU A 512 15.24 -4.22 -14.89
CA GLU A 512 16.41 -3.52 -14.33
C GLU A 512 16.25 -3.34 -12.80
N LEU A 513 15.52 -4.23 -12.13
CA LEU A 513 15.10 -4.09 -10.72
C LEU A 513 16.27 -4.05 -9.74
N GLU A 514 17.26 -4.94 -9.90
CA GLU A 514 18.45 -5.01 -9.05
C GLU A 514 19.26 -3.70 -9.14
N TRP A 515 19.54 -3.26 -10.36
CA TRP A 515 20.21 -1.98 -10.63
C TRP A 515 19.42 -0.78 -10.07
N ALA A 516 18.08 -0.75 -10.22
CA ALA A 516 17.27 0.32 -9.66
C ALA A 516 17.32 0.37 -8.12
N ALA A 517 17.40 -0.79 -7.47
CA ALA A 517 17.49 -0.91 -6.02
C ALA A 517 18.80 -0.35 -5.44
N GLU A 518 19.92 -0.40 -6.18
CA GLU A 518 21.20 0.23 -5.81
C GLU A 518 21.04 1.75 -5.57
N TYR A 519 20.14 2.40 -6.31
CA TYR A 519 19.84 3.83 -6.18
C TYR A 519 18.64 4.11 -5.24
N GLY A 520 18.18 3.12 -4.49
CA GLY A 520 17.04 3.23 -3.56
C GLY A 520 15.65 3.10 -4.22
N VAL A 521 15.58 2.85 -5.53
CA VAL A 521 14.33 2.66 -6.27
C VAL A 521 13.93 1.17 -6.19
N VAL A 522 13.44 0.78 -5.02
CA VAL A 522 13.05 -0.61 -4.69
C VAL A 522 11.81 -1.08 -5.44
N GLU A 523 11.67 -2.39 -5.64
CA GLU A 523 10.55 -3.01 -6.39
C GLU A 523 9.17 -2.60 -5.86
N ASP A 524 9.01 -2.53 -4.54
CA ASP A 524 7.75 -2.25 -3.84
C ASP A 524 7.43 -0.75 -3.68
N LEU A 525 8.13 0.13 -4.39
CA LEU A 525 7.93 1.58 -4.31
C LEU A 525 6.60 2.02 -4.93
N VAL A 526 5.68 2.53 -4.09
CA VAL A 526 4.42 3.14 -4.52
C VAL A 526 4.63 4.64 -4.71
N ARG A 527 4.26 5.19 -5.86
CA ARG A 527 4.30 6.63 -6.14
C ARG A 527 2.90 7.19 -6.34
N ILE A 528 2.60 8.30 -5.68
CA ILE A 528 1.30 8.97 -5.70
C ILE A 528 1.49 10.40 -6.23
N SER A 529 0.90 10.69 -7.38
CA SER A 529 0.73 12.04 -7.90
C SER A 529 -0.61 12.56 -7.41
N VAL A 530 -0.60 13.42 -6.40
CA VAL A 530 -1.81 13.94 -5.76
C VAL A 530 -2.44 15.02 -6.64
N GLY A 531 -3.76 14.95 -6.79
CA GLY A 531 -4.57 15.83 -7.62
C GLY A 531 -5.29 16.93 -6.84
N LEU A 532 -6.38 17.41 -7.44
CA LEU A 532 -7.18 18.53 -6.99
C LEU A 532 -8.48 18.09 -6.30
N GLU A 533 -8.59 16.82 -5.90
CA GLU A 533 -9.74 16.36 -5.14
C GLU A 533 -9.88 17.06 -3.79
N GLU A 534 -11.13 17.15 -3.31
CA GLU A 534 -11.43 17.64 -1.98
C GLU A 534 -10.73 16.79 -0.90
N TRP A 535 -10.20 17.47 0.13
CA TRP A 535 -9.36 16.82 1.13
C TRP A 535 -10.04 15.60 1.78
N ALA A 536 -11.32 15.72 2.14
CA ALA A 536 -12.07 14.63 2.78
C ALA A 536 -12.20 13.37 1.90
N TRP A 537 -12.21 13.53 0.57
CA TRP A 537 -12.26 12.42 -0.39
C TRP A 537 -10.91 11.69 -0.45
N LEU A 538 -9.80 12.44 -0.40
CA LEU A 538 -8.44 11.87 -0.36
C LEU A 538 -8.16 11.18 0.98
N GLU A 539 -8.52 11.82 2.09
CA GLU A 539 -8.33 11.32 3.45
C GLU A 539 -9.01 9.96 3.67
N GLU A 540 -10.26 9.81 3.23
CA GLU A 540 -11.00 8.54 3.35
C GLU A 540 -10.30 7.40 2.62
N ARG A 541 -9.90 7.62 1.36
CA ARG A 541 -9.30 6.61 0.48
C ARG A 541 -7.88 6.24 0.89
N VAL A 542 -7.05 7.21 1.27
CA VAL A 542 -5.71 6.96 1.83
C VAL A 542 -5.83 6.19 3.15
N GLY A 543 -6.77 6.57 4.02
CA GLY A 543 -7.05 5.84 5.26
C GLY A 543 -7.54 4.41 5.03
N ARG A 544 -8.38 4.17 4.00
CA ARG A 544 -8.83 2.83 3.59
C ARG A 544 -7.67 1.95 3.14
N ALA A 545 -6.77 2.49 2.33
CA ALA A 545 -5.58 1.80 1.85
C ALA A 545 -4.59 1.46 2.97
N LEU A 546 -4.36 2.37 3.92
CA LEU A 546 -3.50 2.12 5.08
C LEU A 546 -4.00 0.95 5.94
N ARG A 547 -5.32 0.89 6.23
CA ARG A 547 -5.93 -0.23 7.00
C ARG A 547 -5.78 -1.59 6.31
N ALA A 548 -5.72 -1.63 4.97
CA ALA A 548 -5.49 -2.88 4.24
C ALA A 548 -4.03 -3.38 4.39
N ALA A 549 -3.08 -2.47 4.60
CA ALA A 549 -1.65 -2.73 4.63
C ALA A 549 -1.12 -3.27 5.98
N GLU A 550 -1.96 -3.44 7.00
CA GLU A 550 -1.49 -3.73 8.36
C GLU A 550 -1.23 -5.24 8.65
N GLY A 551 -1.87 -6.15 7.90
CA GLY A 551 -1.31 -7.49 7.62
C GLY A 551 -1.69 -8.68 8.52
N TRP A 552 -2.90 -8.73 9.08
CA TRP A 552 -3.40 -9.88 9.86
C TRP A 552 -4.87 -10.21 9.52
N CYS A 553 -5.31 -11.44 9.78
CA CYS A 553 -6.68 -11.87 9.58
C CYS A 553 -7.26 -12.48 10.86
N LEU A 554 -8.26 -11.81 11.44
CA LEU A 554 -8.99 -12.30 12.61
C LEU A 554 -10.31 -12.94 12.17
N VAL A 555 -10.57 -14.17 12.62
CA VAL A 555 -11.77 -14.95 12.31
C VAL A 555 -12.51 -15.36 13.59
N ASP A 556 -13.83 -15.42 13.53
CA ASP A 556 -14.68 -15.95 14.60
C ASP A 556 -15.80 -16.81 13.98
N ARG A 557 -16.05 -17.98 14.58
CA ARG A 557 -17.12 -18.90 14.20
C ARG A 557 -18.51 -18.34 14.47
N GLU A 558 -18.63 -17.34 15.33
CA GLU A 558 -19.88 -16.68 15.69
C GLU A 558 -20.31 -15.66 14.61
N THR A 559 -21.49 -15.86 14.01
CA THR A 559 -22.13 -14.92 13.08
C THR A 559 -22.62 -13.65 13.79
N THR A 560 -23.15 -13.81 15.01
CA THR A 560 -23.50 -12.74 15.95
C THR A 560 -22.80 -13.01 17.29
N PRO A 561 -22.40 -11.98 18.06
CA PRO A 561 -21.83 -12.19 19.39
C PRO A 561 -22.77 -13.03 20.26
N ARG A 562 -22.26 -14.07 20.93
CA ARG A 562 -23.06 -14.81 21.92
C ARG A 562 -23.65 -13.86 22.98
N ASP A 563 -24.92 -14.08 23.31
CA ASP A 563 -25.59 -13.50 24.47
C ASP A 563 -25.05 -14.05 25.81
N ARG A 564 -24.24 -15.12 25.76
CA ARG A 564 -23.49 -15.63 26.92
C ARG A 564 -22.47 -14.57 27.36
N ASN A 565 -22.65 -14.07 28.59
CA ASN A 565 -21.81 -13.06 29.21
C ASN A 565 -21.14 -13.65 30.47
N TRP A 566 -19.86 -13.37 30.69
CA TRP A 566 -19.09 -13.84 31.84
C TRP A 566 -17.96 -12.85 32.22
N GLY A 567 -17.38 -13.05 33.40
CA GLY A 567 -16.28 -12.24 33.92
C GLY A 567 -14.98 -13.03 34.09
N ILE A 568 -13.83 -12.35 33.98
CA ILE A 568 -12.49 -12.90 34.24
C ILE A 568 -11.81 -12.03 35.29
N THR A 569 -11.20 -12.63 36.32
CA THR A 569 -10.38 -11.89 37.30
C THR A 569 -8.91 -11.94 36.88
N LEU A 570 -8.35 -10.78 36.56
CA LEU A 570 -6.93 -10.61 36.26
C LEU A 570 -6.17 -10.23 37.53
N SER A 571 -5.02 -10.87 37.74
CA SER A 571 -4.14 -10.67 38.89
C SER A 571 -2.70 -10.54 38.43
N TRP A 572 -1.88 -11.58 38.58
CA TRP A 572 -0.47 -11.60 38.18
C TRP A 572 -0.26 -11.35 36.67
N ALA A 573 -1.25 -11.63 35.82
CA ALA A 573 -1.19 -11.37 34.39
C ALA A 573 -1.64 -9.95 33.99
N LEU A 574 -2.13 -9.12 34.93
CA LEU A 574 -2.54 -7.74 34.63
C LEU A 574 -1.40 -6.90 34.01
N PRO A 575 -0.17 -6.84 34.57
CA PRO A 575 0.92 -6.09 33.94
C PRO A 575 1.38 -6.68 32.59
N LEU A 576 1.15 -7.98 32.34
CA LEU A 576 1.43 -8.60 31.03
C LEU A 576 0.43 -8.14 29.97
N LEU A 577 -0.86 -8.04 30.33
CA LEU A 577 -1.88 -7.47 29.45
C LEU A 577 -1.59 -5.99 29.18
N GLU A 578 -1.22 -5.22 30.19
CA GLU A 578 -0.90 -3.80 30.04
C GLU A 578 0.33 -3.58 29.13
N GLY A 579 1.34 -4.48 29.18
CA GLY A 579 2.50 -4.46 28.28
C GLY A 579 2.23 -4.97 26.85
N LEU A 580 1.15 -5.74 26.64
CA LEU A 580 0.72 -6.21 25.31
C LEU A 580 -0.12 -5.19 24.53
N LEU A 581 -0.67 -4.18 25.21
CA LEU A 581 -1.62 -3.25 24.62
C LEU A 581 -0.95 -1.94 24.18
N PRO A 582 -1.44 -1.31 23.09
CA PRO A 582 -1.14 0.08 22.80
C PRO A 582 -1.48 0.98 24.01
N PRO A 583 -0.65 1.99 24.34
CA PRO A 583 -0.82 2.83 25.53
C PRO A 583 -2.21 3.47 25.66
N GLU A 584 -2.88 3.75 24.54
CA GLU A 584 -4.22 4.33 24.46
C GLU A 584 -5.36 3.37 24.85
N LEU A 585 -5.13 2.05 24.84
CA LEU A 585 -6.13 1.06 25.26
C LEU A 585 -6.05 0.76 26.77
N VAL A 586 -4.89 0.95 27.41
CA VAL A 586 -4.68 0.63 28.83
C VAL A 586 -5.67 1.37 29.76
N PRO A 587 -5.94 2.68 29.61
CA PRO A 587 -6.95 3.37 30.42
C PRO A 587 -8.38 2.83 30.22
N GLN A 588 -8.69 2.32 29.03
CA GLN A 588 -10.03 1.81 28.68
C GLN A 588 -10.37 0.49 29.38
N LEU A 589 -9.38 -0.20 29.96
CA LEU A 589 -9.59 -1.36 30.83
C LEU A 589 -10.42 -1.01 32.09
N GLN A 590 -10.51 0.28 32.49
CA GLN A 590 -11.41 0.69 33.56
C GLN A 590 -12.89 0.56 33.17
N ALA A 591 -13.25 0.98 31.95
CA ALA A 591 -14.61 0.84 31.42
C ALA A 591 -15.02 -0.62 31.17
N CYS A 592 -14.04 -1.53 31.09
CA CYS A 592 -14.26 -2.97 30.94
C CYS A 592 -14.68 -3.67 32.24
N GLN A 593 -14.62 -3.01 33.40
CA GLN A 593 -15.01 -3.62 34.67
C GLN A 593 -16.54 -3.78 34.79
N PRO A 594 -17.02 -4.77 35.58
CA PRO A 594 -18.41 -4.84 36.01
C PRO A 594 -18.85 -3.57 36.75
N ASP A 595 -18.04 -3.11 37.71
CA ASP A 595 -18.19 -1.82 38.37
C ASP A 595 -17.06 -0.88 37.92
N VAL A 596 -17.43 0.18 37.19
CA VAL A 596 -16.47 1.15 36.65
C VAL A 596 -15.94 2.13 37.71
N SER A 597 -16.56 2.20 38.89
CA SER A 597 -16.10 3.02 40.02
C SER A 597 -15.03 2.34 40.87
N LEU A 598 -14.91 1.00 40.78
CA LEU A 598 -13.98 0.22 41.59
C LEU A 598 -12.52 0.46 41.17
N SER A 599 -11.70 0.92 42.12
CA SER A 599 -10.25 1.08 41.89
C SER A 599 -9.51 -0.25 42.06
N VAL A 600 -8.51 -0.48 41.20
CA VAL A 600 -7.71 -1.72 41.15
C VAL A 600 -6.97 -1.99 42.47
N ALA A 601 -6.52 -0.93 43.16
CA ALA A 601 -5.89 -1.04 44.48
C ALA A 601 -6.89 -1.44 45.59
N SER A 602 -8.09 -0.83 45.62
CA SER A 602 -9.16 -1.21 46.57
C SER A 602 -9.62 -2.65 46.34
N ALA A 603 -9.77 -3.05 45.07
CA ALA A 603 -10.04 -4.43 44.70
C ALA A 603 -8.92 -5.39 45.17
N GLY A 604 -7.65 -4.97 45.08
CA GLY A 604 -6.49 -5.72 45.57
C GLY A 604 -6.50 -5.96 47.08
N GLU A 605 -6.85 -4.94 47.88
CA GLU A 605 -6.97 -5.04 49.34
C GLU A 605 -8.16 -5.89 49.78
N GLN A 606 -9.29 -5.79 49.07
CA GLN A 606 -10.45 -6.65 49.30
C GLN A 606 -10.15 -8.09 48.89
N GLY A 607 -9.38 -8.28 47.82
CA GLY A 607 -8.79 -9.53 47.40
C GLY A 607 -9.80 -10.59 46.94
N VAL A 608 -9.34 -11.84 46.88
CA VAL A 608 -10.20 -13.01 46.71
C VAL A 608 -10.71 -13.45 48.09
N LEU A 609 -12.03 -13.49 48.26
CA LEU A 609 -12.68 -13.93 49.49
C LEU A 609 -13.20 -15.36 49.34
N ILE A 610 -12.79 -16.22 50.27
CA ILE A 610 -13.38 -17.55 50.49
C ILE A 610 -14.09 -17.54 51.84
N ARG A 611 -15.40 -17.77 51.84
CA ARG A 611 -16.21 -17.91 53.05
C ARG A 611 -16.39 -19.37 53.41
N ASP A 612 -16.70 -19.60 54.66
CA ASP A 612 -17.36 -20.83 55.08
C ASP A 612 -18.84 -20.79 54.64
N GLY A 613 -19.30 -21.78 53.86
CA GLY A 613 -20.66 -21.77 53.30
C GLY A 613 -21.77 -21.94 54.33
N ALA A 614 -21.51 -22.57 55.48
CA ALA A 614 -22.51 -22.89 56.50
C ALA A 614 -22.68 -21.76 57.53
N THR A 615 -21.62 -21.01 57.80
CA THR A 615 -21.58 -19.91 58.79
C THR A 615 -21.47 -18.52 58.19
N GLY A 616 -21.05 -18.40 56.92
CA GLY A 616 -20.80 -17.12 56.23
C GLY A 616 -19.50 -16.42 56.66
N ALA A 617 -18.77 -16.99 57.63
CA ALA A 617 -17.52 -16.44 58.14
C ALA A 617 -16.42 -16.42 57.07
N THR A 618 -15.47 -15.49 57.16
CA THR A 618 -14.29 -15.49 56.27
C THR A 618 -13.38 -16.67 56.64
N LYS A 619 -13.16 -17.59 55.70
CA LYS A 619 -12.25 -18.74 55.87
C LYS A 619 -10.87 -18.46 55.27
N ILE A 620 -10.80 -17.80 54.10
CA ILE A 620 -9.56 -17.29 53.51
C ILE A 620 -9.82 -15.91 52.89
N ARG A 621 -8.86 -14.97 53.00
CA ARG A 621 -8.81 -13.77 52.16
C ARG A 621 -7.41 -13.60 51.58
N VAL A 622 -7.27 -13.78 50.27
CA VAL A 622 -5.98 -13.58 49.57
C VAL A 622 -5.96 -12.18 48.99
N ARG A 623 -5.09 -11.31 49.52
CA ARG A 623 -4.92 -9.93 49.04
C ARG A 623 -3.86 -9.85 47.94
N TYR A 624 -3.94 -8.80 47.12
CA TYR A 624 -3.00 -8.52 46.03
C TYR A 624 -2.56 -7.07 46.11
N PRO A 625 -1.39 -6.76 46.71
CA PRO A 625 -0.88 -5.40 46.80
C PRO A 625 -0.62 -4.74 45.43
N GLY A 626 -0.33 -5.54 44.40
CA GLY A 626 -0.26 -5.09 42.99
C GLY A 626 -1.63 -4.90 42.32
N GLY A 627 -2.73 -5.10 43.05
CA GLY A 627 -4.11 -4.97 42.56
C GLY A 627 -4.68 -6.23 41.90
N ILE A 628 -6.00 -6.23 41.71
CA ILE A 628 -6.73 -7.16 40.82
C ILE A 628 -7.78 -6.38 40.03
N ARG A 629 -8.15 -6.90 38.86
CA ARG A 629 -9.17 -6.30 38.01
C ARG A 629 -10.16 -7.37 37.53
N ARG A 630 -11.45 -7.21 37.80
CA ARG A 630 -12.49 -8.08 37.23
C ARG A 630 -12.94 -7.48 35.89
N MET A 631 -12.90 -8.28 34.83
CA MET A 631 -13.14 -7.85 33.45
C MET A 631 -14.41 -8.49 32.91
N GLN A 632 -15.34 -7.67 32.42
CA GLN A 632 -16.57 -8.11 31.74
C GLN A 632 -16.22 -8.45 30.28
N ILE A 633 -16.41 -9.69 29.84
CA ILE A 633 -15.81 -10.19 28.58
C ILE A 633 -16.35 -9.50 27.32
N GLN A 634 -17.63 -9.12 27.30
CA GLN A 634 -18.27 -8.46 26.14
C GLN A 634 -17.86 -6.98 26.04
N LYS A 635 -17.62 -6.29 27.17
CA LYS A 635 -16.99 -4.96 27.17
C LYS A 635 -15.53 -5.07 26.71
N THR A 636 -14.79 -6.02 27.28
CA THR A 636 -13.38 -6.27 26.98
C THR A 636 -13.17 -6.59 25.50
N LYS A 637 -13.95 -7.53 24.93
CA LYS A 637 -13.93 -7.84 23.49
C LYS A 637 -14.23 -6.63 22.62
N ARG A 638 -15.17 -5.76 23.01
CA ARG A 638 -15.49 -4.53 22.26
C ARG A 638 -14.33 -3.54 22.24
N VAL A 639 -13.68 -3.33 23.39
CA VAL A 639 -12.50 -2.44 23.50
C VAL A 639 -11.30 -3.02 22.74
N LEU A 640 -10.98 -4.31 22.94
CA LEU A 640 -9.81 -4.94 22.30
C LEU A 640 -9.99 -5.20 20.79
N ALA A 641 -11.23 -5.28 20.29
CA ALA A 641 -11.51 -5.39 18.86
C ALA A 641 -11.77 -4.05 18.16
N ALA A 642 -11.68 -2.93 18.87
CA ALA A 642 -11.85 -1.61 18.27
C ALA A 642 -10.79 -1.38 17.17
N GLY A 643 -11.23 -1.00 15.97
CA GLY A 643 -10.36 -0.88 14.79
C GLY A 643 -9.99 -2.20 14.10
N LEU A 644 -10.25 -3.37 14.70
CA LEU A 644 -9.90 -4.66 14.11
C LEU A 644 -10.97 -5.20 13.13
N ARG A 645 -10.56 -5.69 11.96
CA ARG A 645 -11.45 -6.30 10.97
C ARG A 645 -11.68 -7.78 11.26
N LEU A 646 -12.78 -8.08 11.96
CA LEU A 646 -13.19 -9.45 12.28
C LEU A 646 -14.07 -10.10 11.19
N LYS A 647 -13.67 -11.27 10.67
CA LYS A 647 -14.48 -12.11 9.78
C LYS A 647 -15.35 -13.07 10.60
N ARG A 648 -16.66 -12.84 10.62
CA ARG A 648 -17.66 -13.62 11.37
C ARG A 648 -18.17 -14.86 10.61
N GLY A 649 -18.75 -15.82 11.34
CA GLY A 649 -19.32 -17.06 10.79
C GLY A 649 -18.29 -18.11 10.33
N LYS A 650 -17.01 -17.90 10.59
CA LYS A 650 -15.90 -18.72 10.09
C LYS A 650 -15.64 -19.94 10.98
N ARG A 651 -16.43 -21.00 10.79
CA ARG A 651 -16.25 -22.29 11.48
C ARG A 651 -15.18 -23.14 10.77
N LEU A 652 -14.02 -23.31 11.40
CA LEU A 652 -12.93 -24.15 10.91
C LEU A 652 -13.38 -25.62 10.74
N VAL A 653 -12.90 -26.27 9.68
CA VAL A 653 -13.14 -27.69 9.35
C VAL A 653 -11.83 -28.47 9.27
N SER A 654 -10.80 -27.92 8.62
CA SER A 654 -9.51 -28.59 8.46
C SER A 654 -8.36 -27.59 8.25
N LEU A 655 -7.13 -28.09 8.41
CA LEU A 655 -5.90 -27.40 8.06
C LEU A 655 -5.17 -28.16 6.96
N SER A 656 -4.57 -27.45 6.01
CA SER A 656 -3.63 -28.01 5.02
C SER A 656 -2.32 -27.23 5.00
N TYR A 657 -1.24 -27.89 4.60
CA TYR A 657 0.12 -27.36 4.66
C TYR A 657 0.72 -27.34 3.25
N GLY A 658 1.48 -26.30 2.91
CA GLY A 658 2.18 -26.16 1.63
C GLY A 658 3.65 -25.88 1.83
N GLY A 659 4.52 -26.59 1.10
CA GLY A 659 5.98 -26.57 1.30
C GLY A 659 6.45 -27.55 2.38
N ASP A 660 7.76 -27.82 2.43
CA ASP A 660 8.37 -28.65 3.47
C ASP A 660 8.51 -27.87 4.79
N ASN A 661 8.42 -28.56 5.94
CA ASN A 661 8.36 -27.92 7.26
C ASN A 661 9.60 -27.05 7.62
N ASP A 662 10.76 -27.31 7.00
CA ASP A 662 11.98 -26.51 7.18
C ASP A 662 12.14 -25.38 6.13
N ASP A 663 11.22 -25.24 5.17
CA ASP A 663 11.21 -24.10 4.24
C ASP A 663 10.64 -22.84 4.91
N SER A 664 11.42 -21.77 4.87
CA SER A 664 11.00 -20.39 5.15
C SER A 664 9.65 -19.99 4.52
N ARG A 665 9.36 -20.50 3.31
CA ARG A 665 8.15 -20.19 2.52
C ARG A 665 6.96 -21.11 2.82
N ALA A 666 7.10 -22.09 3.71
CA ALA A 666 5.99 -22.99 4.01
C ALA A 666 4.79 -22.23 4.61
N THR A 667 3.59 -22.68 4.25
CA THR A 667 2.31 -22.02 4.58
C THR A 667 1.33 -22.98 5.22
N VAL A 668 0.35 -22.42 5.93
CA VAL A 668 -0.81 -23.13 6.47
C VAL A 668 -2.09 -22.45 5.97
N THR A 669 -3.04 -23.27 5.51
CA THR A 669 -4.37 -22.84 5.07
C THR A 669 -5.42 -23.39 6.01
N ALA A 670 -6.28 -22.49 6.51
CA ALA A 670 -7.46 -22.80 7.29
C ALA A 670 -8.69 -22.88 6.38
N HIS A 671 -9.39 -24.03 6.37
CA HIS A 671 -10.59 -24.26 5.57
C HIS A 671 -11.85 -24.16 6.43
N PHE A 672 -12.86 -23.42 5.95
CA PHE A 672 -14.07 -23.11 6.70
C PHE A 672 -15.32 -23.79 6.13
N ALA A 673 -16.32 -24.02 6.99
CA ALA A 673 -17.54 -24.73 6.65
C ALA A 673 -18.46 -24.00 5.65
N ASP A 674 -18.18 -22.73 5.34
CA ASP A 674 -18.86 -21.95 4.30
C ASP A 674 -18.18 -22.08 2.91
N GLY A 675 -17.19 -22.98 2.79
CA GLY A 675 -16.42 -23.20 1.56
C GLY A 675 -15.29 -22.17 1.33
N THR A 676 -15.11 -21.20 2.23
CA THR A 676 -13.99 -20.26 2.15
C THR A 676 -12.73 -20.80 2.84
N ALA A 677 -11.59 -20.21 2.53
CA ALA A 677 -10.32 -20.52 3.17
C ALA A 677 -9.48 -19.25 3.39
N GLU A 678 -8.57 -19.30 4.36
CA GLU A 678 -7.61 -18.23 4.66
C GLU A 678 -6.21 -18.86 4.80
N THR A 679 -5.19 -18.28 4.16
CA THR A 679 -3.81 -18.80 4.17
C THR A 679 -2.87 -17.83 4.89
N GLY A 680 -1.95 -18.36 5.70
CA GLY A 680 -0.96 -17.58 6.42
C GLY A 680 0.33 -18.37 6.73
N THR A 681 1.24 -17.73 7.45
CA THR A 681 2.50 -18.34 7.91
C THR A 681 2.35 -19.11 9.22
N VAL A 682 1.41 -18.71 10.07
CA VAL A 682 1.09 -19.31 11.38
C VAL A 682 -0.44 -19.26 11.61
N VAL A 683 -1.03 -20.35 12.12
CA VAL A 683 -2.38 -20.37 12.69
C VAL A 683 -2.29 -20.52 14.22
N VAL A 684 -2.89 -19.58 14.95
CA VAL A 684 -2.99 -19.64 16.41
C VAL A 684 -4.39 -20.08 16.80
N GLY A 685 -4.51 -21.27 17.39
CA GLY A 685 -5.76 -21.78 17.95
C GLY A 685 -6.09 -21.08 19.25
N ALA A 686 -7.02 -20.11 19.19
CA ALA A 686 -7.59 -19.41 20.36
C ALA A 686 -9.11 -19.60 20.46
N ASP A 687 -9.65 -20.68 19.87
CA ASP A 687 -11.07 -20.95 19.68
C ASP A 687 -11.75 -21.70 20.86
N GLY A 688 -11.07 -21.76 22.00
CA GLY A 688 -11.60 -22.16 23.31
C GLY A 688 -11.56 -23.67 23.60
N GLY A 689 -12.18 -24.08 24.72
CA GLY A 689 -12.09 -25.45 25.24
C GLY A 689 -12.52 -26.57 24.27
N ALA A 690 -13.39 -26.25 23.31
CA ALA A 690 -13.83 -27.16 22.24
C ALA A 690 -13.10 -26.92 20.90
N SER A 691 -11.82 -26.53 20.96
CA SER A 691 -10.99 -26.12 19.81
C SER A 691 -11.01 -27.10 18.64
N GLN A 692 -11.21 -26.57 17.42
CA GLN A 692 -11.04 -27.29 16.17
C GLN A 692 -9.57 -27.32 15.73
N VAL A 693 -8.78 -26.28 16.04
CA VAL A 693 -7.33 -26.27 15.78
C VAL A 693 -6.64 -27.40 16.55
N ARG A 694 -7.00 -27.61 17.82
CA ARG A 694 -6.50 -28.73 18.63
C ARG A 694 -6.83 -30.09 18.01
N ARG A 695 -8.05 -30.27 17.51
CA ARG A 695 -8.45 -31.52 16.82
C ARG A 695 -7.66 -31.74 15.54
N CYS A 696 -7.37 -30.68 14.77
CA CYS A 696 -6.54 -30.78 13.57
C CYS A 696 -5.09 -31.19 13.88
N LEU A 697 -4.56 -30.79 15.04
CA LEU A 697 -3.22 -31.16 15.50
C LEU A 697 -3.12 -32.59 16.03
N LEU A 698 -4.10 -33.02 16.82
CA LEU A 698 -4.00 -34.24 17.66
C LEU A 698 -4.96 -35.38 17.26
N GLY A 699 -5.97 -35.10 16.43
CA GLY A 699 -7.11 -36.00 16.20
C GLY A 699 -8.12 -35.98 17.35
N GLU A 700 -9.36 -36.40 17.08
CA GLU A 700 -10.49 -36.34 18.04
C GLU A 700 -10.17 -37.03 19.39
N ALA A 701 -9.62 -38.25 19.36
CA ALA A 701 -9.39 -39.02 20.58
C ALA A 701 -8.38 -38.38 21.53
N ALA A 702 -7.32 -37.74 21.03
CA ALA A 702 -6.31 -37.08 21.87
C ALA A 702 -6.66 -35.61 22.21
N ALA A 703 -7.50 -34.97 21.40
CA ALA A 703 -8.05 -33.63 21.65
C ALA A 703 -9.30 -33.63 22.57
N ALA A 704 -9.83 -34.80 22.91
CA ALA A 704 -10.98 -35.00 23.78
C ALA A 704 -10.75 -34.42 25.18
N GLN A 705 -11.78 -33.77 25.73
CA GLN A 705 -11.76 -33.23 27.08
C GLN A 705 -12.20 -34.28 28.10
N GLU A 706 -11.55 -34.30 29.27
CA GLU A 706 -12.05 -35.03 30.44
C GLU A 706 -13.28 -34.30 31.00
N VAL A 707 -14.35 -35.05 31.29
CA VAL A 707 -15.52 -34.54 32.04
C VAL A 707 -15.30 -34.87 33.51
N LEU A 708 -15.37 -33.85 34.37
CA LEU A 708 -15.20 -34.03 35.82
C LEU A 708 -16.52 -34.46 36.49
N PRO A 709 -16.47 -35.21 37.60
CA PRO A 709 -17.65 -35.82 38.24
C PRO A 709 -18.46 -34.83 39.10
N TYR A 710 -18.70 -33.63 38.57
CA TYR A 710 -19.43 -32.56 39.25
C TYR A 710 -20.58 -32.04 38.38
N ALA A 711 -21.78 -32.00 38.95
CA ALA A 711 -22.88 -31.21 38.43
C ALA A 711 -22.44 -29.75 38.40
N PHE A 712 -22.84 -29.01 37.36
CA PHE A 712 -22.36 -27.66 37.13
C PHE A 712 -23.48 -26.74 36.66
N MET A 713 -23.68 -25.64 37.39
CA MET A 713 -24.55 -24.54 36.99
C MET A 713 -23.75 -23.24 36.90
N ASN A 714 -23.92 -22.54 35.79
CA ASN A 714 -23.49 -21.15 35.65
C ASN A 714 -24.59 -20.35 34.95
N PHE A 715 -24.96 -19.20 35.50
CA PHE A 715 -25.95 -18.32 34.90
C PHE A 715 -25.88 -16.90 35.48
N PRO A 716 -26.20 -15.88 34.67
CA PRO A 716 -26.44 -14.52 35.16
C PRO A 716 -27.84 -14.39 35.77
N PHE A 717 -28.01 -13.45 36.69
CA PHE A 717 -29.31 -13.11 37.26
C PHE A 717 -29.39 -11.62 37.66
N ARG A 718 -30.62 -11.12 37.83
CA ARG A 718 -30.90 -9.77 38.37
C ARG A 718 -31.75 -9.90 39.62
N LEU A 719 -31.78 -8.85 40.43
CA LEU A 719 -32.59 -8.76 41.65
C LEU A 719 -33.37 -7.44 41.69
N PRO A 720 -34.50 -7.37 42.42
CA PRO A 720 -35.11 -6.11 42.83
C PRO A 720 -34.12 -5.14 43.49
N ALA A 721 -34.34 -3.83 43.35
CA ALA A 721 -33.33 -2.81 43.66
C ALA A 721 -32.92 -2.72 45.14
N ASP A 722 -33.75 -3.17 46.07
CA ASP A 722 -33.43 -3.31 47.50
C ASP A 722 -32.46 -4.47 47.74
N ARG A 723 -32.77 -5.64 47.18
CA ARG A 723 -31.96 -6.87 47.27
C ARG A 723 -30.64 -6.73 46.52
N ALA A 724 -30.63 -6.04 45.38
CA ALA A 724 -29.42 -5.75 44.62
C ALA A 724 -28.43 -4.86 45.40
N ARG A 725 -28.94 -3.79 46.05
CA ARG A 725 -28.12 -2.93 46.95
C ARG A 725 -27.58 -3.70 48.14
N TRP A 726 -28.41 -4.52 48.78
CA TRP A 726 -27.97 -5.34 49.91
C TRP A 726 -26.88 -6.32 49.49
N LEU A 727 -27.07 -7.01 48.36
CA LEU A 727 -26.12 -8.00 47.86
C LEU A 727 -24.75 -7.38 47.55
N ASP A 728 -24.74 -6.26 46.83
CA ASP A 728 -23.54 -5.50 46.48
C ASP A 728 -22.78 -5.01 47.72
N ALA A 729 -23.49 -4.64 48.79
CA ALA A 729 -22.90 -4.19 50.04
C ALA A 729 -22.28 -5.31 50.89
N VAL A 730 -22.75 -6.57 50.77
CA VAL A 730 -22.26 -7.70 51.58
C VAL A 730 -21.28 -8.61 50.85
N MET A 731 -21.30 -8.64 49.51
CA MET A 731 -20.44 -9.48 48.69
C MET A 731 -19.05 -8.86 48.43
N ASN A 732 -18.06 -9.69 48.15
CA ASN A 732 -16.80 -9.22 47.59
C ASN A 732 -16.98 -8.78 46.11
N PRO A 733 -16.54 -7.57 45.71
CA PRO A 733 -16.77 -7.04 44.35
C PRO A 733 -15.94 -7.73 43.26
N SER A 734 -14.91 -8.51 43.63
CA SER A 734 -14.03 -9.24 42.71
C SER A 734 -14.33 -10.74 42.66
N VAL A 735 -14.27 -11.42 43.81
CA VAL A 735 -14.47 -12.88 43.95
C VAL A 735 -14.99 -13.18 45.36
N ASP A 736 -16.21 -13.70 45.46
CA ASP A 736 -16.80 -14.23 46.69
C ASP A 736 -17.20 -15.70 46.46
N VAL A 737 -16.52 -16.64 47.13
CA VAL A 737 -16.76 -18.08 46.92
C VAL A 737 -16.81 -18.82 48.26
N ALA A 738 -17.47 -19.98 48.29
CA ALA A 738 -17.61 -20.77 49.51
C ALA A 738 -17.67 -22.28 49.25
N PRO A 739 -16.80 -23.11 49.86
CA PRO A 739 -17.08 -24.51 50.13
C PRO A 739 -18.14 -24.64 51.24
N HIS A 740 -18.94 -25.71 51.19
CA HIS A 740 -19.93 -26.07 52.20
C HIS A 740 -19.71 -27.50 52.70
N PRO A 741 -19.98 -27.83 53.98
CA PRO A 741 -19.89 -29.19 54.53
C PRO A 741 -20.71 -30.27 53.80
N LYS A 742 -21.68 -29.88 52.97
CA LYS A 742 -22.43 -30.77 52.04
C LYS A 742 -21.60 -31.18 50.80
N GLY A 743 -20.30 -30.88 50.77
CA GLY A 743 -19.43 -31.13 49.63
C GLY A 743 -19.80 -30.29 48.41
N MET A 744 -20.15 -29.03 48.60
CA MET A 744 -20.62 -28.13 47.53
C MET A 744 -19.77 -26.86 47.44
N TYR A 745 -19.68 -26.31 46.23
CA TYR A 745 -19.10 -25.01 45.95
C TYR A 745 -20.16 -24.04 45.44
N MET A 746 -20.16 -22.82 45.97
CA MET A 746 -20.85 -21.68 45.36
C MET A 746 -19.88 -20.52 45.14
N GLY A 747 -19.98 -19.86 43.99
CA GLY A 747 -19.29 -18.63 43.67
C GLY A 747 -20.30 -17.56 43.24
N LEU A 748 -20.22 -16.41 43.89
CA LEU A 748 -21.09 -15.26 43.66
C LEU A 748 -20.25 -14.09 43.13
N PHE A 749 -20.70 -13.48 42.03
CA PHE A 749 -19.93 -12.46 41.35
C PHE A 749 -20.80 -11.34 40.78
N LEU A 750 -20.25 -10.13 40.78
CA LEU A 750 -20.76 -9.06 39.94
C LEU A 750 -20.32 -9.31 38.48
N LEU A 751 -21.26 -9.15 37.54
CA LEU A 751 -21.01 -9.28 36.11
C LEU A 751 -21.14 -7.95 35.39
N ASP A 752 -22.10 -7.10 35.75
CA ASP A 752 -22.20 -5.74 35.20
C ASP A 752 -23.04 -4.80 36.09
N LYS A 753 -22.67 -3.52 36.17
CA LYS A 753 -23.55 -2.41 36.61
C LYS A 753 -23.76 -1.47 35.41
N PRO A 754 -24.80 -1.66 34.59
CA PRO A 754 -25.06 -0.82 33.42
C PRO A 754 -25.42 0.63 33.80
N ASP A 755 -26.08 0.80 34.94
CA ASP A 755 -26.53 2.07 35.50
C ASP A 755 -26.32 2.02 37.02
N LEU A 756 -25.49 2.90 37.57
CA LEU A 756 -25.14 2.91 39.00
C LEU A 756 -26.29 3.40 39.90
N ASP A 757 -27.21 4.21 39.36
CA ASP A 757 -28.34 4.75 40.11
C ASP A 757 -29.56 3.81 40.11
N ARG A 758 -29.54 2.78 39.25
CA ARG A 758 -30.61 1.80 39.07
C ARG A 758 -30.20 0.34 39.35
N PRO A 759 -30.15 -0.09 40.63
CA PRO A 759 -29.66 -1.41 41.01
C PRO A 759 -30.45 -2.60 40.48
N GLU A 760 -31.72 -2.42 40.10
CA GLU A 760 -32.50 -3.46 39.41
C GLU A 760 -31.96 -3.81 38.01
N THR A 761 -31.08 -2.96 37.44
CA THR A 761 -30.39 -3.23 36.17
C THR A 761 -29.14 -4.09 36.34
N TRP A 762 -28.57 -4.13 37.56
CA TRP A 762 -27.31 -4.77 37.87
C TRP A 762 -27.39 -6.27 37.62
N LEU A 763 -26.35 -6.80 36.99
CA LEU A 763 -26.23 -8.19 36.58
C LEU A 763 -25.23 -8.89 37.48
N PHE A 764 -25.72 -9.85 38.24
CA PHE A 764 -24.93 -10.76 39.06
C PHE A 764 -24.77 -12.10 38.33
N TYR A 765 -23.90 -12.95 38.85
CA TYR A 765 -23.57 -14.24 38.25
C TYR A 765 -23.31 -15.28 39.33
N LEU A 766 -23.92 -16.46 39.17
CA LEU A 766 -23.78 -17.57 40.09
C LEU A 766 -23.04 -18.73 39.41
N LEU A 767 -22.06 -19.30 40.11
CA LEU A 767 -21.41 -20.56 39.79
C LEU A 767 -21.71 -21.55 40.92
N VAL A 768 -22.18 -22.75 40.60
CA VAL A 768 -22.44 -23.80 41.59
C VAL A 768 -21.92 -25.14 41.08
N THR A 769 -21.22 -25.89 41.93
CA THR A 769 -20.85 -27.29 41.66
C THR A 769 -21.03 -28.19 42.87
N TRP A 770 -21.40 -29.45 42.62
CA TRP A 770 -21.49 -30.52 43.62
C TRP A 770 -21.22 -31.89 42.97
N PRO A 771 -20.79 -32.92 43.73
CA PRO A 771 -20.58 -34.27 43.19
C PRO A 771 -21.83 -34.82 42.50
N ILE A 772 -21.63 -35.45 41.34
CA ILE A 772 -22.71 -36.18 40.66
C ILE A 772 -23.11 -37.38 41.51
N ALA A 773 -24.34 -37.38 42.03
CA ALA A 773 -24.90 -38.48 42.83
C ALA A 773 -26.06 -39.18 42.12
N THR A 774 -26.74 -38.48 41.19
CA THR A 774 -27.90 -38.98 40.46
C THR A 774 -27.72 -38.83 38.94
N ARG A 775 -28.52 -39.54 38.17
CA ARG A 775 -28.58 -39.38 36.70
C ARG A 775 -29.01 -37.96 36.29
N GLU A 776 -29.81 -37.28 37.10
CA GLU A 776 -30.22 -35.88 36.87
C GLU A 776 -29.05 -34.90 37.09
N ASP A 777 -28.10 -35.22 37.97
CA ASP A 777 -26.83 -34.50 38.13
C ASP A 777 -25.92 -34.65 36.92
N GLU A 778 -25.91 -35.83 36.31
CA GLU A 778 -25.12 -36.15 35.12
C GLU A 778 -25.69 -35.52 33.83
N GLU A 779 -27.00 -35.66 33.61
CA GLU A 779 -27.69 -35.09 32.45
C GLU A 779 -27.81 -33.56 32.52
N ASN A 780 -27.88 -32.99 33.72
CA ASN A 780 -28.06 -31.55 33.97
C ASN A 780 -29.29 -30.95 33.24
N THR A 781 -30.36 -31.72 33.16
CA THR A 781 -31.66 -31.40 32.56
C THR A 781 -32.76 -31.28 33.62
N GLY A 782 -33.84 -30.54 33.33
CA GLY A 782 -35.05 -30.44 34.17
C GLY A 782 -34.87 -29.73 35.53
N ASN A 783 -35.88 -28.97 35.96
CA ASN A 783 -36.08 -28.45 37.33
C ASN A 783 -34.83 -27.94 38.10
N ARG A 784 -33.87 -27.37 37.37
CA ARG A 784 -32.51 -27.08 37.88
C ARG A 784 -32.49 -26.09 39.05
N LEU A 785 -33.36 -25.08 39.03
CA LEU A 785 -33.48 -24.13 40.13
C LEU A 785 -34.09 -24.80 41.39
N GLU A 786 -35.07 -25.68 41.23
CA GLU A 786 -35.67 -26.42 42.36
C GLU A 786 -34.64 -27.35 43.02
N ARG A 787 -33.84 -28.05 42.21
CA ARG A 787 -32.71 -28.86 42.68
C ARG A 787 -31.69 -28.01 43.43
N LEU A 788 -31.29 -26.86 42.89
CA LEU A 788 -30.41 -25.92 43.59
C LEU A 788 -31.03 -25.46 44.92
N ARG A 789 -32.31 -25.07 44.93
CA ARG A 789 -33.06 -24.68 46.14
C ARG A 789 -33.10 -25.79 47.19
N ALA A 790 -33.27 -27.05 46.79
CA ALA A 790 -33.27 -28.21 47.70
C ALA A 790 -31.93 -28.40 48.44
N HIS A 791 -30.82 -27.94 47.85
CA HIS A 791 -29.51 -27.96 48.49
C HIS A 791 -29.25 -26.79 49.47
N MET A 792 -30.09 -25.74 49.49
CA MET A 792 -29.83 -24.50 50.23
C MET A 792 -30.11 -24.54 51.73
N ASP A 793 -30.72 -25.61 52.23
CA ASP A 793 -30.77 -25.84 53.68
C ASP A 793 -29.36 -25.82 54.29
N GLY A 794 -29.20 -25.24 55.49
CA GLY A 794 -27.91 -25.10 56.17
C GLY A 794 -26.92 -24.07 55.58
N TRP A 795 -27.18 -23.49 54.40
CA TRP A 795 -26.33 -22.44 53.85
C TRP A 795 -26.52 -21.10 54.56
N ALA A 796 -25.42 -20.35 54.69
CA ALA A 796 -25.42 -18.98 55.17
C ALA A 796 -25.72 -17.96 54.05
N ASP A 797 -25.99 -16.73 54.48
CA ASP A 797 -26.06 -15.58 53.59
C ASP A 797 -24.66 -15.08 53.19
N PRO A 798 -24.47 -14.54 51.97
CA PRO A 798 -25.52 -14.18 51.01
C PRO A 798 -26.05 -15.33 50.13
N TYR A 799 -25.39 -16.49 50.10
CA TYR A 799 -25.69 -17.58 49.17
C TYR A 799 -27.13 -18.10 49.28
N ARG A 800 -27.60 -18.35 50.51
CA ARG A 800 -28.98 -18.77 50.79
C ARG A 800 -30.00 -17.76 50.25
N SER A 801 -29.90 -16.50 50.70
CA SER A 801 -30.82 -15.44 50.26
C SER A 801 -30.84 -15.26 48.74
N VAL A 802 -29.68 -15.27 48.07
CA VAL A 802 -29.59 -15.17 46.61
C VAL A 802 -30.43 -16.24 45.92
N VAL A 803 -30.24 -17.52 46.26
CA VAL A 803 -30.95 -18.63 45.60
C VAL A 803 -32.46 -18.62 45.92
N GLN A 804 -32.85 -18.19 47.12
CA GLN A 804 -34.25 -17.99 47.48
C GLN A 804 -34.91 -16.84 46.70
N TRP A 805 -34.13 -15.84 46.28
CA TRP A 805 -34.62 -14.68 45.53
C TRP A 805 -34.58 -14.82 44.01
N LEU A 806 -33.95 -15.88 43.48
CA LEU A 806 -33.97 -16.19 42.05
C LEU A 806 -35.42 -16.44 41.59
N ALA A 807 -35.80 -15.80 40.49
CA ALA A 807 -37.10 -16.02 39.84
C ALA A 807 -37.20 -17.43 39.25
N ASP A 808 -38.41 -17.99 39.24
CA ASP A 808 -38.66 -19.38 38.81
C ASP A 808 -38.33 -19.62 37.32
N ASP A 809 -38.36 -18.56 36.51
CA ASP A 809 -38.08 -18.56 35.07
C ASP A 809 -36.61 -18.24 34.73
N VAL A 810 -35.70 -18.18 35.71
CA VAL A 810 -34.29 -17.86 35.48
C VAL A 810 -33.61 -18.84 34.50
N ALA A 811 -32.97 -18.30 33.47
CA ALA A 811 -32.35 -19.09 32.41
C ALA A 811 -31.04 -19.74 32.87
N ILE A 812 -31.08 -21.05 33.16
CA ILE A 812 -29.91 -21.86 33.52
C ILE A 812 -29.38 -22.62 32.28
N GLY A 813 -28.05 -22.72 32.13
CA GLY A 813 -27.38 -23.48 31.05
C GLY A 813 -27.23 -24.98 31.36
N THR A 814 -27.16 -25.82 30.32
CA THR A 814 -26.82 -27.26 30.44
C THR A 814 -25.32 -27.44 30.22
N ASP A 815 -24.51 -26.93 31.16
CA ASP A 815 -23.04 -27.02 31.06
C ASP A 815 -22.50 -28.24 31.83
N GLN A 816 -21.30 -28.69 31.46
CA GLN A 816 -20.56 -29.73 32.17
C GLN A 816 -19.14 -29.23 32.42
N LEU A 817 -18.57 -29.55 33.58
CA LEU A 817 -17.20 -29.15 33.92
C LEU A 817 -16.20 -30.03 33.15
N ARG A 818 -15.43 -29.42 32.25
CA ARG A 818 -14.52 -30.11 31.34
C ARG A 818 -13.11 -29.51 31.41
N ILE A 819 -12.10 -30.36 31.30
CA ILE A 819 -10.68 -29.96 31.28
C ILE A 819 -9.93 -30.64 30.13
N TRP A 820 -8.80 -30.06 29.73
CA TRP A 820 -7.87 -30.71 28.81
C TRP A 820 -6.43 -30.46 29.24
N HIS A 821 -5.72 -31.54 29.53
CA HIS A 821 -4.29 -31.52 29.85
C HIS A 821 -3.49 -31.45 28.55
N PRO A 822 -2.71 -30.39 28.30
CA PRO A 822 -1.90 -30.31 27.10
C PRO A 822 -0.90 -31.46 27.04
N LYS A 823 -0.72 -31.96 25.83
CA LYS A 823 0.32 -32.92 25.46
C LYS A 823 1.17 -32.26 24.38
N PRO A 824 2.47 -32.57 24.25
CA PRO A 824 3.26 -32.13 23.10
C PRO A 824 2.55 -32.47 21.77
N TRP A 825 2.53 -31.53 20.84
CA TRP A 825 1.98 -31.68 19.50
C TRP A 825 3.07 -31.44 18.44
N ASP A 826 2.87 -32.01 17.25
CA ASP A 826 3.62 -31.61 16.06
C ASP A 826 3.08 -30.25 15.56
N ASN A 827 3.83 -29.18 15.80
CA ASN A 827 3.51 -27.82 15.38
C ASN A 827 3.73 -27.56 13.88
N ARG A 828 4.14 -28.60 13.12
CA ARG A 828 4.37 -28.58 11.67
C ARG A 828 5.45 -27.61 11.24
N GLY A 829 6.54 -27.49 12.01
CA GLY A 829 7.61 -26.53 11.74
C GLY A 829 7.30 -25.12 12.22
N GLY A 830 6.51 -25.00 13.30
CA GLY A 830 6.05 -23.71 13.85
C GLY A 830 4.90 -23.05 13.08
N ARG A 831 4.11 -23.83 12.33
CA ARG A 831 3.01 -23.33 11.50
C ARG A 831 1.67 -23.32 12.22
N VAL A 832 1.49 -24.14 13.26
CA VAL A 832 0.23 -24.20 14.02
C VAL A 832 0.53 -24.34 15.51
N THR A 833 -0.15 -23.55 16.32
CA THR A 833 -0.04 -23.57 17.78
C THR A 833 -1.41 -23.38 18.45
N LEU A 834 -1.45 -23.49 19.78
CA LEU A 834 -2.63 -23.32 20.64
C LEU A 834 -2.34 -22.28 21.73
N ALA A 835 -3.36 -21.55 22.17
CA ALA A 835 -3.29 -20.59 23.28
C ALA A 835 -4.55 -20.63 24.15
N GLY A 836 -4.41 -20.34 25.44
CA GLY A 836 -5.52 -20.31 26.41
C GLY A 836 -6.29 -21.62 26.47
N ASP A 837 -7.62 -21.58 26.57
CA ASP A 837 -8.46 -22.79 26.68
C ASP A 837 -8.35 -23.76 25.49
N ALA A 838 -7.87 -23.32 24.32
CA ALA A 838 -7.57 -24.26 23.24
C ALA A 838 -6.39 -25.17 23.61
N ALA A 839 -5.43 -24.65 24.38
CA ALA A 839 -4.22 -25.32 24.84
C ALA A 839 -4.32 -25.96 26.24
N HIS A 840 -5.03 -25.37 27.20
CA HIS A 840 -5.06 -25.86 28.59
C HIS A 840 -6.37 -25.49 29.29
N SER A 841 -7.51 -25.87 28.69
CA SER A 841 -8.83 -25.70 29.29
C SER A 841 -8.88 -26.31 30.70
N MET A 842 -9.28 -25.52 31.69
CA MET A 842 -9.23 -25.88 33.10
C MET A 842 -10.45 -25.38 33.88
N THR A 843 -10.58 -25.83 35.14
CA THR A 843 -11.67 -25.40 36.02
C THR A 843 -11.50 -23.94 36.48
N PHE A 844 -12.61 -23.26 36.75
CA PHE A 844 -12.59 -21.88 37.25
C PHE A 844 -12.19 -21.78 38.73
N HIS A 845 -12.15 -22.89 39.47
CA HIS A 845 -12.01 -22.93 40.93
C HIS A 845 -10.74 -22.23 41.46
N ARG A 846 -9.67 -22.10 40.66
CA ARG A 846 -8.47 -21.29 41.03
C ARG A 846 -8.21 -20.06 40.14
N GLY A 847 -9.13 -19.73 39.23
CA GLY A 847 -9.11 -18.48 38.45
C GLY A 847 -8.00 -18.33 37.39
N GLN A 848 -7.28 -19.40 37.03
CA GLN A 848 -6.05 -19.27 36.24
C GLN A 848 -6.24 -19.11 34.72
N GLY A 849 -7.24 -19.74 34.10
CA GLY A 849 -7.33 -19.85 32.63
C GLY A 849 -7.19 -18.52 31.87
N GLY A 850 -7.87 -17.46 32.33
CA GLY A 850 -7.75 -16.13 31.71
C GLY A 850 -6.39 -15.44 31.92
N ASN A 851 -5.73 -15.68 33.06
CA ASN A 851 -4.39 -15.14 33.33
C ASN A 851 -3.33 -15.89 32.48
N LEU A 852 -3.48 -17.21 32.31
CA LEU A 852 -2.62 -18.01 31.44
C LEU A 852 -2.81 -17.68 29.95
N ALA A 853 -4.05 -17.43 29.50
CA ALA A 853 -4.29 -17.02 28.11
C ALA A 853 -3.56 -15.69 27.75
N ILE A 854 -3.43 -14.78 28.72
CA ILE A 854 -2.62 -13.54 28.56
C ILE A 854 -1.13 -13.88 28.57
N LYS A 855 -0.68 -14.81 29.42
CA LYS A 855 0.73 -15.26 29.43
C LYS A 855 1.15 -15.93 28.12
N ASP A 856 0.25 -16.69 27.52
CA ASP A 856 0.42 -17.27 26.18
C ASP A 856 0.57 -16.18 25.11
N ALA A 857 -0.27 -15.15 25.13
CA ALA A 857 -0.13 -14.01 24.21
C ALA A 857 1.20 -13.26 24.40
N ASP A 858 1.62 -13.04 25.65
CA ASP A 858 2.88 -12.38 26.02
C ASP A 858 4.12 -13.13 25.48
N GLU A 859 4.20 -14.44 25.71
CA GLU A 859 5.30 -15.25 25.19
C GLU A 859 5.24 -15.39 23.66
N PHE A 860 4.06 -15.54 23.06
CA PHE A 860 3.91 -15.61 21.61
C PHE A 860 4.44 -14.35 20.93
N VAL A 861 4.04 -13.17 21.41
CA VAL A 861 4.49 -11.88 20.84
C VAL A 861 6.00 -11.72 20.97
N LYS A 862 6.60 -12.06 22.12
CA LYS A 862 8.07 -12.03 22.31
C LYS A 862 8.81 -12.92 21.32
N ARG A 863 8.33 -14.16 21.12
CA ARG A 863 8.88 -15.10 20.14
C ARG A 863 8.70 -14.59 18.69
N MET A 864 7.58 -13.94 18.35
CA MET A 864 7.39 -13.35 17.02
C MET A 864 8.27 -12.11 16.76
N VAL A 865 8.55 -11.30 17.78
CA VAL A 865 9.52 -10.19 17.68
C VAL A 865 10.93 -10.71 17.41
N GLU A 866 11.36 -11.77 18.11
CA GLU A 866 12.65 -12.43 17.85
C GLU A 866 12.80 -12.93 16.40
N VAL A 867 11.71 -13.44 15.82
CA VAL A 867 11.67 -13.87 14.41
C VAL A 867 11.70 -12.69 13.46
N GLN A 868 10.93 -11.63 13.75
CA GLN A 868 10.85 -10.42 12.92
C GLN A 868 12.17 -9.62 12.90
N GLU A 869 12.94 -9.66 13.98
CA GLU A 869 14.29 -9.09 14.09
C GLU A 869 15.39 -10.02 13.54
N GLY A 870 15.03 -11.21 13.04
CA GLY A 870 15.98 -12.19 12.50
C GLY A 870 16.89 -12.86 13.55
N ARG A 871 16.61 -12.67 14.85
CA ARG A 871 17.40 -13.25 15.95
C ARG A 871 17.17 -14.75 16.13
N ARG A 872 16.07 -15.29 15.60
CA ARG A 872 15.67 -16.69 15.73
C ARG A 872 14.83 -17.14 14.54
N SER A 873 14.93 -18.41 14.14
CA SER A 873 14.04 -18.96 13.10
C SER A 873 12.63 -19.17 13.63
N LEU A 874 11.61 -19.09 12.76
CA LEU A 874 10.21 -19.29 13.14
C LEU A 874 10.01 -20.62 13.87
N LYS A 875 10.53 -21.72 13.30
CA LYS A 875 10.46 -23.05 13.91
C LYS A 875 11.04 -23.06 15.32
N ALA A 876 12.26 -22.56 15.52
CA ALA A 876 12.90 -22.56 16.85
C ALA A 876 12.16 -21.67 17.87
N ALA A 877 11.59 -20.54 17.42
CA ALA A 877 10.80 -19.65 18.28
C ALA A 877 9.48 -20.30 18.70
N MET A 878 8.83 -21.04 17.79
CA MET A 878 7.59 -21.77 18.05
C MET A 878 7.81 -23.05 18.87
N ASP A 879 8.89 -23.81 18.62
CA ASP A 879 9.27 -24.97 19.44
C ASP A 879 9.57 -24.59 20.90
N GLU A 880 10.03 -23.35 21.14
CA GLU A 880 10.19 -22.79 22.49
C GLU A 880 8.87 -22.30 23.08
N TYR A 881 8.03 -21.64 22.27
CA TYR A 881 6.69 -21.23 22.68
C TYR A 881 5.83 -22.42 23.12
N ASP A 882 5.68 -23.43 22.26
CA ASP A 882 4.81 -24.59 22.46
C ASP A 882 5.23 -25.41 23.69
N ARG A 883 6.54 -25.57 23.91
CA ARG A 883 7.08 -26.20 25.13
C ARG A 883 6.62 -25.45 26.37
N GLY A 884 6.74 -24.12 26.37
CA GLY A 884 6.25 -23.28 27.45
C GLY A 884 4.74 -23.37 27.66
N VAL A 885 3.94 -23.53 26.59
CA VAL A 885 2.49 -23.75 26.70
C VAL A 885 2.18 -25.10 27.38
N VAL A 886 2.89 -26.17 27.02
CA VAL A 886 2.75 -27.49 27.66
C VAL A 886 3.20 -27.46 29.12
N GLU A 887 4.30 -26.78 29.44
CA GLU A 887 4.81 -26.60 30.82
C GLU A 887 3.79 -25.83 31.69
N ARG A 888 3.22 -24.72 31.18
CA ARG A 888 2.12 -24.00 31.85
C ARG A 888 0.87 -24.85 32.04
N GLY A 889 0.72 -25.90 31.25
CA GLY A 889 -0.33 -26.92 31.36
C GLY A 889 -0.41 -27.69 32.66
N GLN A 890 0.64 -27.68 33.49
CA GLN A 890 0.60 -28.21 34.87
C GLN A 890 -0.54 -27.58 35.69
N GLU A 891 -0.92 -26.35 35.35
CA GLU A 891 -1.99 -25.60 36.01
C GLU A 891 -3.39 -26.24 35.87
N VAL A 892 -3.59 -27.08 34.86
CA VAL A 892 -4.84 -27.85 34.67
C VAL A 892 -5.02 -28.85 35.82
N GLU A 893 -3.95 -29.55 36.21
CA GLU A 893 -3.98 -30.51 37.33
C GLU A 893 -4.16 -29.80 38.68
N ILE A 894 -3.46 -28.69 38.90
CA ILE A 894 -3.62 -27.91 40.16
C ILE A 894 -5.04 -27.36 40.27
N SER A 895 -5.65 -26.95 39.15
CA SER A 895 -7.06 -26.50 39.12
C SER A 895 -8.05 -27.65 39.30
N LYS A 896 -7.76 -28.86 38.79
CA LYS A 896 -8.50 -30.09 39.06
C LYS A 896 -8.46 -30.49 40.53
N GLN A 897 -7.28 -30.46 41.15
CA GLN A 897 -7.09 -30.69 42.59
C GLN A 897 -7.82 -29.63 43.43
N GLN A 898 -7.81 -28.36 43.01
CA GLN A 898 -8.58 -27.31 43.68
C GLN A 898 -10.09 -27.55 43.57
N ALA A 899 -10.58 -27.97 42.41
CA ALA A 899 -11.99 -28.34 42.23
C ALA A 899 -12.35 -29.48 43.17
N ALA A 900 -11.54 -30.54 43.27
CA ALA A 900 -11.77 -31.62 44.22
C ALA A 900 -11.80 -31.12 45.67
N ALA A 901 -10.84 -30.29 46.08
CA ALA A 901 -10.76 -29.77 47.45
C ALA A 901 -11.97 -28.91 47.86
N PHE A 902 -12.59 -28.14 46.94
CA PHE A 902 -13.83 -27.41 47.27
C PHE A 902 -15.02 -28.32 47.59
N HIS A 903 -15.00 -29.58 47.15
CA HIS A 903 -16.03 -30.58 47.47
C HIS A 903 -15.60 -31.54 48.60
N ASP A 904 -14.33 -31.50 49.03
CA ASP A 904 -13.82 -32.14 50.24
C ASP A 904 -13.60 -31.09 51.34
N TYR A 905 -14.71 -30.67 51.95
CA TYR A 905 -14.74 -29.62 52.96
C TYR A 905 -13.81 -29.92 54.16
N ALA A 906 -13.69 -31.19 54.56
CA ALA A 906 -12.86 -31.61 55.70
C ALA A 906 -11.36 -31.36 55.46
N ASN A 907 -10.90 -31.53 54.21
CA ASN A 907 -9.50 -31.33 53.83
C ASN A 907 -9.25 -30.01 53.08
N PHE A 908 -10.24 -29.10 52.99
CA PHE A 908 -10.13 -27.85 52.22
C PHE A 908 -8.95 -26.96 52.65
N ASP A 909 -8.55 -27.00 53.92
CA ASP A 909 -7.41 -26.21 54.44
C ASP A 909 -6.05 -26.75 53.96
N SER A 910 -6.05 -27.91 53.29
CA SER A 910 -4.90 -28.46 52.55
C SER A 910 -4.91 -28.14 51.04
N SER A 911 -5.91 -27.40 50.55
CA SER A 911 -6.12 -27.12 49.13
C SER A 911 -5.02 -26.25 48.49
N PRO A 912 -4.83 -26.33 47.16
CA PRO A 912 -3.93 -25.44 46.43
C PRO A 912 -4.15 -23.94 46.71
N VAL A 913 -5.39 -23.46 46.78
CA VAL A 913 -5.69 -22.04 47.05
C VAL A 913 -5.36 -21.64 48.49
N PHE A 914 -5.42 -22.56 49.45
CA PHE A 914 -4.93 -22.31 50.81
C PHE A 914 -3.40 -22.22 50.84
N LYS A 915 -2.71 -23.11 50.13
CA LYS A 915 -1.24 -23.21 50.12
C LYS A 915 -0.52 -22.14 49.31
N MET A 916 -1.06 -21.76 48.15
CA MET A 916 -0.41 -20.85 47.18
C MET A 916 -1.33 -19.74 46.62
N GLY A 917 -2.59 -19.67 47.03
CA GLY A 917 -3.54 -18.70 46.50
C GLY A 917 -3.79 -18.88 45.00
N ILE A 918 -3.83 -17.77 44.26
CA ILE A 918 -3.99 -17.76 42.79
C ILE A 918 -2.67 -17.46 42.06
N LYS A 919 -1.53 -17.66 42.72
CA LYS A 919 -0.22 -17.65 42.06
C LYS A 919 -0.15 -18.72 40.95
N PRO A 920 0.58 -18.47 39.85
CA PRO A 920 0.82 -19.49 38.83
C PRO A 920 1.75 -20.60 39.36
N ALA A 921 1.64 -21.80 38.79
CA ALA A 921 2.54 -22.91 39.06
C ALA A 921 4.03 -22.51 38.97
N GLY A 922 4.82 -22.86 39.99
CA GLY A 922 6.28 -22.60 40.03
C GLY A 922 6.72 -21.20 40.49
N SER A 923 5.87 -20.43 41.19
CA SER A 923 6.15 -19.05 41.68
C SER A 923 5.97 -18.82 43.19
#